data_AF-A0A0K8VRV2-F1
#
_entry.id   AF-A0A0K8VRV2-F1
#
_cell.length_a   1.000
_cell.length_b   1.000
_cell.length_c   1.000
_cell.angle_alpha   90.00
_cell.angle_beta   90.00
_cell.angle_gamma   90.00
#
_symmetry.space_group_name_H-M   'P 1'
#
loop_
_entity.id
_entity.type
_entity.pdbx_description
1 polymer ?
#
loop_
_entity_poly.entity_id
_entity_poly.type
_entity_poly.pdbx_seq_one_letter_code
_entity_poly.pdbx_strand_id
1 'polypeptide(L)'
;MYESIGYDLLATCVNDVLESGAEPVAFLDYIACGKLQVPIAAQIVKGISDGCREAGCALLGGETAEMPTVYDVGKYDIAGYSVGILEAGKELPKFQQYEEGDLLISLPASGLHCAGFHALLKQLEMADIDLTVKCEFGDETKTLGQQLCEPSRIYVKEVLALLRECDVKAISHITTGLLPDVQRIIPPDHEISLDFGDLKIPAIYGWLVGRLRLAPQTLLDNLNCGIGLVMIVPKRCTVWKQLLGSGAKVFGVLKRKMHSCHQQHQIEVRNFVEGLEKSIERFGGLSERNMRTLDEPHERDLALELCDGALTQQRNETLTTKLGRRLMGVPKKYKDPVLVLGTDGVGTKIKIAQQTERNGTVGIDLVAMCVNDILCNGAEPLTFSSYYACGDLVEETATTITGGVIEGAAQAGSSLVETHIAEVPLLYASDVYDLAGFSLGIAEYSRLLPRTDEIRVGDVLIGLPSSGVHSNGFSLVHVIMKQAGVTFEDKAPFSHNTFGEEFLTPTRIYVKALLPLVQQGHIKALAHITGGGLTENIPRVLPKTLAVQLDAKQWNIPPVFGWLAATGNVAPKEMQRTYNCGLGVILVVSPKYEQSVLAELQYRERATRVGVVVKRTNSEAPQVVVENFQGCLQRAQKLLNKPRKRVAVLISGTGSNLQALIDACRDTSQGVLADIVLVISNKAGVLGLERAEKAGIASVVISHTEYAKREDFDAEMTKKLLEHNVDLVCLAGFMRVLSEQFVRQWKGRLVNIHPSLLPKHPGLKVQQKALDAGDKESGCTVHFVDEGVDTGGIIVQASVPILPNDTEESLTNRIHVAEHFAFPKALRLLATESVKLSADGKVIFS
;
A
#
# COMPACT_ATOMS: atom_id res chain seq x y z
N MET A 1 -23.55 23.56 1.01
CA MET A 1 -22.51 23.59 -0.04
C MET A 1 -21.68 22.32 -0.02
N TYR A 2 -21.36 21.71 1.14
CA TYR A 2 -20.64 20.43 1.21
C TYR A 2 -21.29 19.28 0.43
N GLU A 3 -22.62 19.29 0.31
CA GLU A 3 -23.34 18.37 -0.58
C GLU A 3 -22.96 18.57 -2.07
N SER A 4 -22.88 19.81 -2.55
CA SER A 4 -22.40 20.09 -3.91
C SER A 4 -20.97 19.58 -4.12
N ILE A 5 -20.09 19.78 -3.14
CA ILE A 5 -18.69 19.35 -3.21
C ILE A 5 -18.57 17.82 -3.33
N GLY A 6 -19.33 17.07 -2.54
CA GLY A 6 -19.37 15.61 -2.66
C GLY A 6 -19.93 15.16 -4.02
N TYR A 7 -20.92 15.88 -4.54
CA TYR A 7 -21.46 15.62 -5.88
C TYR A 7 -20.41 15.89 -6.97
N ASP A 8 -19.69 17.00 -6.88
CA ASP A 8 -18.64 17.42 -7.83
C ASP A 8 -17.47 16.44 -7.89
N LEU A 9 -17.06 15.93 -6.72
CA LEU A 9 -16.03 14.90 -6.61
C LEU A 9 -16.40 13.69 -7.48
N LEU A 10 -17.63 13.19 -7.32
CA LEU A 10 -18.10 12.09 -8.15
C LEU A 10 -18.22 12.50 -9.61
N ALA A 11 -18.89 13.61 -9.91
CA ALA A 11 -19.18 14.06 -11.26
C ALA A 11 -17.90 14.13 -12.11
N THR A 12 -16.83 14.65 -11.52
CA THR A 12 -15.51 14.71 -12.16
C THR A 12 -14.98 13.32 -12.48
N CYS A 13 -14.94 12.40 -11.51
CA CYS A 13 -14.44 11.05 -11.73
C CYS A 13 -15.26 10.26 -12.77
N VAL A 14 -16.59 10.30 -12.71
CA VAL A 14 -17.43 9.52 -13.63
C VAL A 14 -17.41 10.08 -15.05
N ASN A 15 -17.25 11.40 -15.22
CA ASN A 15 -17.09 12.02 -16.52
C ASN A 15 -15.73 11.68 -17.14
N ASP A 16 -14.66 11.63 -16.33
CA ASP A 16 -13.32 11.23 -16.79
C ASP A 16 -13.27 9.77 -17.25
N VAL A 17 -14.02 8.88 -16.61
CA VAL A 17 -14.17 7.48 -17.03
C VAL A 17 -14.74 7.37 -18.45
N LEU A 18 -15.60 8.30 -18.87
CA LEU A 18 -16.16 8.32 -20.22
C LEU A 18 -15.09 8.60 -21.28
N GLU A 19 -13.97 9.26 -20.95
CA GLU A 19 -12.88 9.49 -21.91
C GLU A 19 -12.29 8.18 -22.46
N SER A 20 -12.39 7.09 -21.70
CA SER A 20 -11.97 5.74 -22.13
C SER A 20 -13.04 5.00 -22.93
N GLY A 21 -14.26 5.55 -23.04
CA GLY A 21 -15.44 4.88 -23.57
C GLY A 21 -16.09 3.91 -22.60
N ALA A 22 -15.76 4.01 -21.29
CA ALA A 22 -16.22 3.11 -20.26
C ALA A 22 -17.50 3.59 -19.56
N GLU A 23 -18.35 2.64 -19.16
CA GLU A 23 -19.48 2.88 -18.26
C GLU A 23 -18.99 2.86 -16.80
N PRO A 24 -19.17 3.94 -16.02
CA PRO A 24 -18.86 3.95 -14.60
C PRO A 24 -19.77 2.98 -13.85
N VAL A 25 -19.19 2.07 -13.05
CA VAL A 25 -19.95 1.04 -12.31
C VAL A 25 -19.79 1.11 -10.80
N ALA A 26 -18.67 1.63 -10.31
CA ALA A 26 -18.40 1.70 -8.88
C ALA A 26 -17.58 2.94 -8.51
N PHE A 27 -17.76 3.41 -7.30
CA PHE A 27 -17.06 4.56 -6.72
C PHE A 27 -16.62 4.27 -5.28
N LEU A 28 -15.43 4.77 -4.93
CA LEU A 28 -14.92 4.87 -3.57
C LEU A 28 -14.57 6.32 -3.22
N ASP A 29 -14.82 6.71 -1.98
CA ASP A 29 -14.40 8.00 -1.43
C ASP A 29 -13.29 7.86 -0.38
N TYR A 30 -12.43 8.86 -0.30
CA TYR A 30 -11.49 9.07 0.81
C TYR A 30 -11.78 10.45 1.39
N ILE A 31 -12.00 10.54 2.69
CA ILE A 31 -12.26 11.80 3.40
C ILE A 31 -11.25 11.92 4.55
N ALA A 32 -10.35 12.89 4.48
CA ALA A 32 -9.41 13.19 5.56
C ALA A 32 -9.70 14.54 6.20
N CYS A 33 -9.57 14.62 7.53
CA CYS A 33 -9.83 15.86 8.26
C CYS A 33 -9.08 15.89 9.59
N GLY A 34 -8.95 17.08 10.19
CA GLY A 34 -8.27 17.23 11.48
C GLY A 34 -9.11 16.70 12.65
N LYS A 35 -10.42 16.85 12.52
CA LYS A 35 -11.42 16.32 13.46
C LYS A 35 -12.73 16.09 12.72
N LEU A 36 -13.28 14.89 12.84
CA LEU A 36 -14.50 14.53 12.15
C LEU A 36 -15.71 15.27 12.72
N GLN A 37 -16.34 16.11 11.88
CA GLN A 37 -17.66 16.65 12.14
C GLN A 37 -18.70 15.85 11.36
N VAL A 38 -19.36 14.93 12.05
CA VAL A 38 -20.33 13.97 11.45
C VAL A 38 -21.39 14.65 10.58
N PRO A 39 -22.01 15.80 10.95
CA PRO A 39 -23.00 16.44 10.10
C PRO A 39 -22.45 16.97 8.77
N ILE A 40 -21.17 17.39 8.72
CA ILE A 40 -20.52 17.84 7.49
C ILE A 40 -20.19 16.63 6.61
N ALA A 41 -19.55 15.61 7.17
CA ALA A 41 -19.23 14.38 6.45
C ALA A 41 -20.49 13.74 5.83
N ALA A 42 -21.61 13.74 6.57
CA ALA A 42 -22.89 13.25 6.06
C ALA A 42 -23.41 14.04 4.84
N GLN A 43 -23.17 15.36 4.77
CA GLN A 43 -23.53 16.14 3.58
C GLN A 43 -22.65 15.79 2.38
N ILE A 44 -21.34 15.64 2.58
CA ILE A 44 -20.41 15.23 1.52
C ILE A 44 -20.83 13.87 0.96
N VAL A 45 -21.01 12.86 1.83
CA VAL A 45 -21.44 11.52 1.44
C VAL A 45 -22.82 11.53 0.78
N LYS A 46 -23.74 12.40 1.23
CA LYS A 46 -25.04 12.58 0.55
C LYS A 46 -24.85 13.06 -0.89
N GLY A 47 -24.00 14.06 -1.11
CA GLY A 47 -23.66 14.57 -2.43
C GLY A 47 -23.11 13.49 -3.36
N ILE A 48 -22.13 12.72 -2.88
CA ILE A 48 -21.55 11.58 -3.59
C ILE A 48 -22.65 10.56 -3.93
N SER A 49 -23.48 10.22 -2.96
CA SER A 49 -24.57 9.24 -3.13
C SER A 49 -25.61 9.70 -4.16
N ASP A 50 -25.98 10.98 -4.14
CA ASP A 50 -26.93 11.55 -5.09
C ASP A 50 -26.37 11.53 -6.51
N GLY A 51 -25.10 11.92 -6.67
CA GLY A 51 -24.42 11.80 -7.95
C GLY A 51 -24.33 10.34 -8.43
N CYS A 52 -24.07 9.37 -7.53
CA CYS A 52 -23.93 7.96 -7.91
C CYS A 52 -25.24 7.46 -8.52
N ARG A 53 -26.38 7.85 -7.94
CA ARG A 53 -27.71 7.53 -8.48
C ARG A 53 -27.95 8.22 -9.83
N GLU A 54 -27.46 9.43 -10.03
CA GLU A 54 -27.57 10.13 -11.30
C GLU A 54 -26.73 9.46 -12.40
N ALA A 55 -25.49 9.11 -12.09
CA ALA A 55 -24.56 8.41 -12.99
C ALA A 55 -24.95 6.95 -13.26
N GLY A 56 -25.65 6.31 -12.32
CA GLY A 56 -25.95 4.88 -12.38
C GLY A 56 -24.82 3.98 -11.87
N CYS A 57 -23.91 4.50 -11.06
CA CYS A 57 -22.81 3.75 -10.46
C CYS A 57 -23.06 3.44 -8.96
N ALA A 58 -22.41 2.41 -8.43
CA ALA A 58 -22.54 2.01 -7.03
C ALA A 58 -21.51 2.72 -6.14
N LEU A 59 -21.96 3.35 -5.06
CA LEU A 59 -21.08 3.76 -3.95
C LEU A 59 -20.80 2.53 -3.09
N LEU A 60 -19.60 1.95 -3.21
CA LEU A 60 -19.26 0.67 -2.55
C LEU A 60 -18.69 0.84 -1.13
N GLY A 61 -18.16 2.02 -0.83
CA GLY A 61 -17.54 2.33 0.46
C GLY A 61 -16.54 3.47 0.32
N GLY A 62 -15.75 3.66 1.36
CA GLY A 62 -14.73 4.69 1.42
C GLY A 62 -13.96 4.61 2.73
N GLU A 63 -13.01 5.51 2.90
CA GLU A 63 -12.23 5.67 4.13
C GLU A 63 -12.44 7.06 4.72
N THR A 64 -12.49 7.14 6.05
CA THR A 64 -12.58 8.41 6.77
C THR A 64 -11.46 8.52 7.80
N ALA A 65 -10.45 9.32 7.48
CA ALA A 65 -9.25 9.50 8.28
C ALA A 65 -9.34 10.77 9.16
N GLU A 66 -9.13 10.61 10.47
CA GLU A 66 -8.94 11.73 11.40
C GLU A 66 -7.44 11.92 11.71
N MET A 67 -6.88 13.03 11.23
CA MET A 67 -5.44 13.32 11.22
C MET A 67 -5.16 14.72 11.79
N PRO A 68 -5.30 14.91 13.12
CA PRO A 68 -5.25 16.22 13.78
C PRO A 68 -3.89 16.93 13.72
N THR A 69 -2.83 16.23 13.31
CA THR A 69 -1.48 16.81 13.11
C THR A 69 -1.20 17.19 11.66
N VAL A 70 -2.10 16.84 10.74
CA VAL A 70 -1.99 17.11 9.29
C VAL A 70 -2.94 18.23 8.88
N TYR A 71 -4.18 18.20 9.39
CA TYR A 71 -5.21 19.17 9.02
C TYR A 71 -5.70 19.97 10.22
N ASP A 72 -6.05 21.22 9.97
CA ASP A 72 -6.80 22.03 10.93
C ASP A 72 -8.25 21.55 11.08
N VAL A 73 -8.83 21.84 12.24
CA VAL A 73 -10.24 21.52 12.51
C VAL A 73 -11.16 22.29 11.55
N GLY A 74 -12.06 21.57 10.88
CA GLY A 74 -13.00 22.14 9.91
C GLY A 74 -12.47 22.20 8.48
N LYS A 75 -11.22 21.78 8.26
CA LYS A 75 -10.65 21.53 6.94
C LYS A 75 -10.83 20.05 6.55
N TYR A 76 -11.12 19.82 5.28
CA TYR A 76 -11.39 18.50 4.71
C TYR A 76 -10.61 18.36 3.42
N ASP A 77 -9.88 17.26 3.29
CA ASP A 77 -9.41 16.75 2.00
C ASP A 77 -10.33 15.61 1.57
N ILE A 78 -10.66 15.57 0.27
CA ILE A 78 -11.49 14.53 -0.29
C ILE A 78 -10.92 14.06 -1.62
N ALA A 79 -10.86 12.74 -1.80
CA ALA A 79 -10.46 12.11 -3.05
C ALA A 79 -11.48 11.06 -3.47
N GLY A 80 -11.63 10.87 -4.78
CA GLY A 80 -12.62 10.00 -5.39
C GLY A 80 -11.96 9.03 -6.36
N TYR A 81 -12.44 7.78 -6.36
CA TYR A 81 -11.96 6.75 -7.27
C TYR A 81 -13.13 6.07 -7.96
N SER A 82 -13.20 6.21 -9.29
CA SER A 82 -14.25 5.61 -10.10
C SER A 82 -13.70 4.46 -10.93
N VAL A 83 -14.41 3.33 -10.92
CA VAL A 83 -14.12 2.18 -11.79
C VAL A 83 -15.16 2.15 -12.91
N GLY A 84 -14.67 2.06 -14.15
CA GLY A 84 -15.50 1.88 -15.33
C GLY A 84 -15.19 0.58 -16.07
N ILE A 85 -16.18 0.09 -16.83
CA ILE A 85 -16.05 -1.10 -17.67
C ILE A 85 -16.34 -0.78 -19.13
N LEU A 86 -15.64 -1.47 -20.03
CA LEU A 86 -15.93 -1.46 -21.46
C LEU A 86 -15.61 -2.82 -22.08
N GLU A 87 -16.17 -3.05 -23.27
CA GLU A 87 -15.83 -4.20 -24.10
C GLU A 87 -14.48 -3.97 -24.80
N ALA A 88 -13.61 -4.98 -24.82
CA ALA A 88 -12.32 -4.88 -25.49
C ALA A 88 -12.48 -4.54 -26.99
N GLY A 89 -11.69 -3.59 -27.49
CA GLY A 89 -11.79 -3.04 -28.84
C GLY A 89 -12.75 -1.85 -28.96
N LYS A 90 -13.40 -1.43 -27.88
CA LYS A 90 -14.23 -0.21 -27.82
C LYS A 90 -13.53 0.96 -27.14
N GLU A 91 -12.29 0.79 -26.69
CA GLU A 91 -11.50 1.83 -26.04
C GLU A 91 -11.37 3.09 -26.89
N LEU A 92 -11.36 4.23 -26.20
CA LEU A 92 -11.13 5.54 -26.79
C LEU A 92 -9.73 6.07 -26.42
N PRO A 93 -9.12 6.92 -27.26
CA PRO A 93 -9.60 7.38 -28.55
C PRO A 93 -9.23 6.42 -29.71
N LYS A 94 -10.06 6.41 -30.75
CA LYS A 94 -9.88 5.62 -31.98
C LYS A 94 -9.24 6.45 -33.09
N PHE A 95 -8.05 7.01 -32.86
CA PHE A 95 -7.38 7.94 -33.80
C PHE A 95 -7.27 7.43 -35.24
N GLN A 96 -7.11 6.12 -35.43
CA GLN A 96 -7.00 5.52 -36.77
C GLN A 96 -8.30 5.63 -37.60
N GLN A 97 -9.44 5.91 -36.96
CA GLN A 97 -10.75 6.01 -37.60
C GLN A 97 -11.12 7.46 -37.95
N TYR A 98 -10.26 8.45 -37.66
CA TYR A 98 -10.57 9.86 -37.90
C TYR A 98 -10.63 10.15 -39.40
N GLU A 99 -11.67 10.89 -39.80
CA GLU A 99 -11.90 11.30 -41.17
C GLU A 99 -12.05 12.82 -41.26
N GLU A 100 -11.61 13.38 -42.38
CA GLU A 100 -11.92 14.78 -42.71
C GLU A 100 -13.45 14.99 -42.75
N GLY A 101 -13.90 16.05 -42.09
CA GLY A 101 -15.30 16.41 -41.94
C GLY A 101 -15.95 15.86 -40.68
N ASP A 102 -15.30 14.99 -39.91
CA ASP A 102 -15.82 14.56 -38.60
C ASP A 102 -16.13 15.76 -37.70
N LEU A 103 -17.15 15.60 -36.86
CA LEU A 103 -17.71 16.68 -36.07
C LEU A 103 -17.20 16.58 -34.64
N LEU A 104 -16.70 17.70 -34.11
CA LEU A 104 -16.54 17.90 -32.67
C LEU A 104 -17.87 18.42 -32.13
N ILE A 105 -18.55 17.62 -31.33
CA ILE A 105 -19.79 17.99 -30.64
C ILE A 105 -19.43 18.44 -29.23
N SER A 106 -19.98 19.58 -28.80
CA SER A 106 -19.84 20.10 -27.45
C SER A 106 -21.12 19.92 -26.63
N LEU A 107 -20.96 19.72 -25.33
CA LEU A 107 -22.02 19.72 -24.33
C LEU A 107 -21.77 20.85 -23.32
N PRO A 108 -22.80 21.59 -22.91
CA PRO A 108 -22.64 22.72 -21.99
C PRO A 108 -22.29 22.24 -20.58
N ALA A 109 -21.46 23.02 -19.90
CA ALA A 109 -21.21 22.93 -18.45
C ALA A 109 -22.31 23.63 -17.65
N SER A 110 -22.51 23.22 -16.39
CA SER A 110 -23.38 23.92 -15.42
C SER A 110 -22.68 25.10 -14.73
N GLY A 111 -21.35 25.17 -14.77
CA GLY A 111 -20.54 26.21 -14.13
C GLY A 111 -19.06 26.08 -14.48
N LEU A 112 -18.19 26.54 -13.58
CA LEU A 112 -16.77 26.18 -13.64
C LEU A 112 -16.59 24.75 -13.15
N HIS A 113 -15.69 24.00 -13.78
CA HIS A 113 -15.25 22.72 -13.24
C HIS A 113 -14.16 22.97 -12.18
N CYS A 114 -13.90 21.96 -11.34
CA CYS A 114 -13.10 22.13 -10.13
C CYS A 114 -11.60 22.40 -10.36
N ALA A 115 -11.05 22.08 -11.52
CA ALA A 115 -9.69 22.46 -11.89
C ALA A 115 -9.61 23.98 -12.19
N GLY A 116 -8.46 24.62 -11.93
CA GLY A 116 -8.35 26.08 -12.04
C GLY A 116 -8.71 26.85 -10.76
N PHE A 117 -9.40 26.22 -9.79
CA PHE A 117 -9.96 26.93 -8.63
C PHE A 117 -8.90 27.49 -7.69
N HIS A 118 -7.75 26.84 -7.55
CA HIS A 118 -6.65 27.36 -6.74
C HIS A 118 -6.14 28.70 -7.28
N ALA A 119 -5.77 28.73 -8.57
CA ALA A 119 -5.34 29.95 -9.23
C ALA A 119 -6.44 31.03 -9.20
N LEU A 120 -7.71 30.64 -9.38
CA LEU A 120 -8.84 31.55 -9.29
C LEU A 120 -9.00 32.16 -7.89
N LEU A 121 -8.90 31.36 -6.82
CA LEU A 121 -9.03 31.83 -5.44
C LEU A 121 -7.91 32.82 -5.08
N LYS A 122 -6.66 32.57 -5.52
CA LYS A 122 -5.56 33.53 -5.41
C LYS A 122 -5.89 34.86 -6.12
N GLN A 123 -6.47 34.81 -7.31
CA GLN A 123 -6.86 36.02 -8.05
C GLN A 123 -7.98 36.81 -7.36
N LEU A 124 -8.95 36.11 -6.76
CA LEU A 124 -10.01 36.73 -5.96
C LEU A 124 -9.43 37.45 -4.73
N GLU A 125 -8.51 36.80 -4.02
CA GLU A 125 -7.81 37.40 -2.87
C GLU A 125 -7.00 38.63 -3.29
N MET A 126 -6.21 38.54 -4.37
CA MET A 126 -5.46 39.69 -4.93
C MET A 126 -6.35 40.83 -5.42
N ALA A 127 -7.62 40.56 -5.70
CA ALA A 127 -8.62 41.54 -6.09
C ALA A 127 -9.47 42.05 -4.91
N ASP A 128 -9.21 41.57 -3.68
CA ASP A 128 -9.97 41.89 -2.46
C ASP A 128 -11.47 41.56 -2.61
N ILE A 129 -11.78 40.42 -3.25
CA ILE A 129 -13.16 39.93 -3.47
C ILE A 129 -13.45 38.76 -2.54
N ASP A 130 -14.39 38.98 -1.61
CA ASP A 130 -14.85 37.97 -0.66
C ASP A 130 -15.94 37.06 -1.28
N LEU A 131 -15.89 35.75 -1.01
CA LEU A 131 -16.87 34.77 -1.53
C LEU A 131 -18.30 34.98 -0.99
N THR A 132 -18.48 35.70 0.12
CA THR A 132 -19.77 35.96 0.75
C THR A 132 -20.53 37.14 0.14
N VAL A 133 -19.90 37.92 -0.74
CA VAL A 133 -20.60 39.00 -1.47
C VAL A 133 -21.69 38.42 -2.36
N LYS A 134 -22.71 39.21 -2.69
CA LYS A 134 -23.74 38.79 -3.64
C LYS A 134 -23.13 38.52 -5.01
N CYS A 135 -23.59 37.47 -5.67
CA CYS A 135 -23.13 37.16 -7.01
C CYS A 135 -23.64 38.21 -8.02
N GLU A 136 -22.79 38.58 -8.98
CA GLU A 136 -23.11 39.55 -10.04
C GLU A 136 -23.49 38.86 -11.37
N PHE A 137 -23.50 37.52 -11.38
CA PHE A 137 -23.84 36.69 -12.52
C PHE A 137 -24.64 35.46 -12.04
N GLY A 138 -25.32 34.76 -12.95
CA GLY A 138 -26.11 33.59 -12.57
C GLY A 138 -27.28 33.97 -11.66
N ASP A 139 -27.40 33.32 -10.50
CA ASP A 139 -28.43 33.60 -9.51
C ASP A 139 -27.96 34.70 -8.53
N GLU A 140 -28.39 35.94 -8.79
CA GLU A 140 -28.06 37.12 -7.97
C GLU A 140 -28.64 37.08 -6.53
N THR A 141 -29.47 36.07 -6.21
CA THR A 141 -29.91 35.82 -4.82
C THR A 141 -28.88 35.06 -3.99
N LYS A 142 -27.93 34.40 -4.65
CA LYS A 142 -26.82 33.66 -4.02
C LYS A 142 -25.62 34.56 -3.75
N THR A 143 -24.78 34.12 -2.83
CA THR A 143 -23.41 34.63 -2.69
C THR A 143 -22.53 34.15 -3.86
N LEU A 144 -21.41 34.83 -4.11
CA LEU A 144 -20.43 34.43 -5.13
C LEU A 144 -19.97 32.99 -4.90
N GLY A 145 -19.61 32.63 -3.66
CA GLY A 145 -19.20 31.27 -3.31
C GLY A 145 -20.29 30.24 -3.56
N GLN A 146 -21.55 30.54 -3.22
CA GLN A 146 -22.68 29.65 -3.53
C GLN A 146 -22.90 29.46 -5.03
N GLN A 147 -22.66 30.49 -5.85
CA GLN A 147 -22.75 30.40 -7.30
C GLN A 147 -21.57 29.61 -7.89
N LEU A 148 -20.36 29.77 -7.34
CA LEU A 148 -19.18 29.01 -7.76
C LEU A 148 -19.27 27.53 -7.38
N CYS A 149 -19.98 27.18 -6.30
CA CYS A 149 -20.26 25.80 -5.89
C CYS A 149 -21.53 25.22 -6.52
N GLU A 150 -21.94 25.70 -7.70
CA GLU A 150 -22.99 25.04 -8.47
C GLU A 150 -22.49 23.68 -8.97
N PRO A 151 -23.24 22.58 -8.74
CA PRO A 151 -22.78 21.25 -9.09
C PRO A 151 -22.47 21.09 -10.59
N SER A 152 -21.34 20.46 -10.86
CA SER A 152 -20.89 20.01 -12.17
C SER A 152 -21.90 19.04 -12.76
N ARG A 153 -22.05 19.06 -14.09
CA ARG A 153 -23.02 18.20 -14.76
C ARG A 153 -22.46 16.80 -14.93
N ILE A 154 -23.30 15.78 -14.71
CA ILE A 154 -22.97 14.38 -15.02
C ILE A 154 -23.47 14.07 -16.43
N TYR A 155 -22.57 13.61 -17.31
CA TYR A 155 -22.88 13.35 -18.73
C TYR A 155 -23.16 11.86 -19.04
N VAL A 156 -23.00 10.98 -18.05
CA VAL A 156 -22.94 9.52 -18.23
C VAL A 156 -24.12 8.95 -19.05
N LYS A 157 -25.36 9.28 -18.69
CA LYS A 157 -26.56 8.70 -19.34
C LYS A 157 -26.64 9.02 -20.84
N GLU A 158 -26.45 10.28 -21.22
CA GLU A 158 -26.56 10.71 -22.62
C GLU A 158 -25.36 10.26 -23.46
N VAL A 159 -24.16 10.25 -22.87
CA VAL A 159 -22.94 9.76 -23.55
C VAL A 159 -23.00 8.25 -23.78
N LEU A 160 -23.42 7.46 -22.79
CA LEU A 160 -23.59 6.01 -22.96
C LEU A 160 -24.69 5.67 -23.97
N ALA A 161 -25.77 6.46 -24.03
CA ALA A 161 -26.77 6.31 -25.09
C ALA A 161 -26.16 6.55 -26.47
N LEU A 162 -25.32 7.57 -26.63
CA LEU A 162 -24.65 7.86 -27.90
C LEU A 162 -23.62 6.79 -28.27
N LEU A 163 -22.83 6.28 -27.33
CA LEU A 163 -21.83 5.23 -27.55
C LEU A 163 -22.46 3.92 -28.08
N ARG A 164 -23.73 3.65 -27.76
CA ARG A 164 -24.46 2.50 -28.29
C ARG A 164 -24.92 2.67 -29.75
N GLU A 165 -25.18 3.90 -30.18
CA GLU A 165 -25.82 4.21 -31.47
C GLU A 165 -24.87 4.84 -32.50
N CYS A 166 -23.71 5.34 -32.06
CA CYS A 166 -22.77 6.07 -32.90
C CYS A 166 -21.34 5.62 -32.58
N ASP A 167 -20.51 5.52 -33.62
CA ASP A 167 -19.09 5.19 -33.48
C ASP A 167 -18.29 6.42 -33.04
N VAL A 168 -18.51 6.83 -31.79
CA VAL A 168 -17.75 7.91 -31.15
C VAL A 168 -16.26 7.56 -31.22
N LYS A 169 -15.45 8.52 -31.67
CA LYS A 169 -14.02 8.33 -31.95
C LYS A 169 -13.14 8.85 -30.82
N ALA A 170 -13.60 9.85 -30.06
CA ALA A 170 -12.99 10.26 -28.80
C ALA A 170 -13.98 11.06 -27.95
N ILE A 171 -13.68 11.14 -26.67
CA ILE A 171 -14.37 11.93 -25.66
C ILE A 171 -13.29 12.67 -24.87
N SER A 172 -13.54 13.94 -24.54
CA SER A 172 -12.70 14.71 -23.62
C SER A 172 -13.60 15.47 -22.66
N HIS A 173 -13.41 15.24 -21.36
CA HIS A 173 -14.04 16.02 -20.31
C HIS A 173 -13.16 17.26 -20.07
N ILE A 174 -13.76 18.45 -20.14
CA ILE A 174 -13.01 19.70 -20.11
C ILE A 174 -12.80 20.11 -18.65
N THR A 175 -11.60 19.93 -18.11
CA THR A 175 -11.27 20.20 -16.71
C THR A 175 -10.06 21.12 -16.60
N THR A 176 -8.95 20.75 -17.22
CA THR A 176 -7.67 21.48 -17.15
C THR A 176 -7.62 22.71 -18.05
N GLY A 177 -8.57 22.82 -18.98
CA GLY A 177 -8.71 23.96 -19.88
C GLY A 177 -9.25 23.52 -21.23
N LEU A 178 -10.06 24.36 -21.87
CA LEU A 178 -10.70 24.01 -23.13
C LEU A 178 -9.70 23.64 -24.23
N LEU A 179 -8.64 24.44 -24.41
CA LEU A 179 -7.67 24.20 -25.47
C LEU A 179 -6.81 22.95 -25.21
N PRO A 180 -6.17 22.80 -24.04
CA PRO A 180 -5.42 21.58 -23.72
C PRO A 180 -6.27 20.31 -23.87
N ASP A 181 -7.50 20.30 -23.33
CA ASP A 181 -8.35 19.11 -23.33
C ASP A 181 -8.89 18.75 -24.71
N VAL A 182 -9.17 19.74 -25.56
CA VAL A 182 -9.50 19.48 -26.97
C VAL A 182 -8.25 18.99 -27.71
N GLN A 183 -7.08 19.61 -27.49
CA GLN A 183 -5.84 19.24 -28.17
C GLN A 183 -5.46 17.78 -27.95
N ARG A 184 -5.67 17.25 -26.74
CA ARG A 184 -5.44 15.83 -26.41
C ARG A 184 -6.13 14.87 -27.37
N ILE A 185 -7.32 15.20 -27.87
CA ILE A 185 -8.11 14.32 -28.73
C ILE A 185 -7.99 14.63 -30.23
N ILE A 186 -7.13 15.57 -30.63
CA ILE A 186 -6.88 15.87 -32.06
C ILE A 186 -5.55 15.25 -32.50
N PRO A 187 -5.57 14.31 -33.48
CA PRO A 187 -4.35 13.73 -34.03
C PRO A 187 -3.39 14.78 -34.64
N PRO A 188 -2.07 14.58 -34.60
CA PRO A 188 -1.09 15.57 -35.09
C PRO A 188 -1.25 16.00 -36.55
N ASP A 189 -1.79 15.12 -37.39
CA ASP A 189 -2.06 15.32 -38.83
C ASP A 189 -3.42 15.99 -39.13
N HIS A 190 -4.20 16.27 -38.09
CA HIS A 190 -5.47 16.96 -38.18
C HIS A 190 -5.40 18.36 -37.55
N GLU A 191 -6.26 19.24 -38.03
CA GLU A 191 -6.51 20.56 -37.47
C GLU A 191 -8.02 20.75 -37.27
N ILE A 192 -8.38 21.68 -36.39
CA ILE A 192 -9.78 22.00 -36.12
C ILE A 192 -9.97 23.48 -35.85
N SER A 193 -11.10 24.02 -36.32
CA SER A 193 -11.57 25.36 -35.95
C SER A 193 -12.74 25.24 -34.99
N LEU A 194 -12.60 25.81 -33.80
CA LEU A 194 -13.59 25.88 -32.73
C LEU A 194 -14.38 27.19 -32.86
N ASP A 195 -15.69 27.09 -33.04
CA ASP A 195 -16.55 28.25 -33.30
C ASP A 195 -17.57 28.48 -32.18
N PHE A 196 -17.45 29.62 -31.49
CA PHE A 196 -18.36 30.03 -30.43
C PHE A 196 -19.63 30.75 -30.91
N GLY A 197 -19.82 30.95 -32.22
CA GLY A 197 -20.90 31.80 -32.77
C GLY A 197 -22.31 31.42 -32.31
N ASP A 198 -22.62 30.12 -32.24
CA ASP A 198 -23.91 29.59 -31.76
C ASP A 198 -23.89 29.14 -30.29
N LEU A 199 -22.74 29.29 -29.60
CA LEU A 199 -22.55 28.89 -28.23
C LEU A 199 -22.76 30.06 -27.28
N LYS A 200 -23.56 29.84 -26.23
CA LYS A 200 -23.75 30.83 -25.18
C LYS A 200 -22.61 30.73 -24.18
N ILE A 201 -21.71 31.71 -24.19
CA ILE A 201 -20.68 31.84 -23.16
C ILE A 201 -21.36 32.29 -21.85
N PRO A 202 -21.23 31.54 -20.75
CA PRO A 202 -21.80 31.93 -19.46
C PRO A 202 -21.24 33.26 -18.95
N ALA A 203 -22.08 34.05 -18.26
CA ALA A 203 -21.72 35.40 -17.82
C ALA A 203 -20.52 35.44 -16.86
N ILE A 204 -20.23 34.34 -16.15
CA ILE A 204 -19.06 34.21 -15.28
C ILE A 204 -17.75 34.48 -16.03
N TYR A 205 -17.57 34.04 -17.27
CA TYR A 205 -16.32 34.30 -18.01
C TYR A 205 -16.18 35.77 -18.37
N GLY A 206 -17.29 36.44 -18.69
CA GLY A 206 -17.30 37.90 -18.85
C GLY A 206 -16.98 38.62 -17.54
N TRP A 207 -17.45 38.09 -16.40
CA TRP A 207 -17.14 38.60 -15.07
C TRP A 207 -15.66 38.42 -14.71
N LEU A 208 -15.06 37.26 -15.00
CA LEU A 208 -13.63 36.99 -14.79
C LEU A 208 -12.75 37.95 -15.60
N VAL A 209 -13.09 38.22 -16.85
CA VAL A 209 -12.36 39.20 -17.67
C VAL A 209 -12.59 40.64 -17.16
N GLY A 210 -13.83 41.02 -16.87
CA GLY A 210 -14.17 42.38 -16.47
C GLY A 210 -13.65 42.77 -15.08
N ARG A 211 -13.87 41.90 -14.09
CA ARG A 211 -13.51 42.13 -12.67
C ARG A 211 -12.09 41.70 -12.35
N LEU A 212 -11.69 40.48 -12.72
CA LEU A 212 -10.36 39.94 -12.38
C LEU A 212 -9.29 40.26 -13.43
N ARG A 213 -9.67 40.87 -14.56
CA ARG A 213 -8.75 41.23 -15.65
C ARG A 213 -8.00 40.02 -16.21
N LEU A 214 -8.61 38.84 -16.22
CA LEU A 214 -8.03 37.67 -16.86
C LEU A 214 -8.04 37.84 -18.39
N ALA A 215 -6.95 37.44 -19.05
CA ALA A 215 -6.90 37.45 -20.50
C ALA A 215 -7.85 36.39 -21.10
N PRO A 216 -8.53 36.64 -22.24
CA PRO A 216 -9.35 35.62 -22.89
C PRO A 216 -8.59 34.32 -23.19
N GLN A 217 -7.32 34.43 -23.60
CA GLN A 217 -6.46 33.27 -23.84
C GLN A 217 -6.26 32.44 -22.56
N THR A 218 -6.05 33.08 -21.41
CA THR A 218 -5.97 32.41 -20.11
C THR A 218 -7.23 31.61 -19.78
N LEU A 219 -8.42 32.12 -20.13
CA LEU A 219 -9.66 31.36 -19.92
C LEU A 219 -9.69 30.09 -20.79
N LEU A 220 -9.26 30.19 -22.05
CA LEU A 220 -9.22 29.05 -22.97
C LEU A 220 -8.19 27.99 -22.53
N ASP A 221 -7.07 28.44 -21.96
CA ASP A 221 -5.98 27.56 -21.55
C ASP A 221 -6.22 26.88 -20.21
N ASN A 222 -7.01 27.49 -19.30
CA ASN A 222 -7.13 27.02 -17.92
C ASN A 222 -8.57 26.69 -17.48
N LEU A 223 -9.59 27.12 -18.22
CA LEU A 223 -10.99 26.95 -17.85
C LEU A 223 -11.82 26.33 -18.97
N ASN A 224 -12.98 25.82 -18.59
CA ASN A 224 -13.88 25.10 -19.48
C ASN A 224 -14.71 25.99 -20.43
N CYS A 225 -14.72 27.31 -20.24
CA CYS A 225 -15.35 28.29 -21.14
C CYS A 225 -16.83 27.99 -21.50
N GLY A 226 -17.58 27.37 -20.58
CA GLY A 226 -18.98 26.99 -20.73
C GLY A 226 -19.20 25.63 -21.40
N ILE A 227 -18.14 24.95 -21.79
CA ILE A 227 -18.17 23.63 -22.42
C ILE A 227 -17.70 22.60 -21.41
N GLY A 228 -18.55 21.65 -21.03
CA GLY A 228 -18.17 20.65 -20.03
C GLY A 228 -17.58 19.39 -20.64
N LEU A 229 -18.06 18.96 -21.81
CA LEU A 229 -17.58 17.75 -22.46
C LEU A 229 -17.63 17.91 -23.98
N VAL A 230 -16.65 17.34 -24.67
CA VAL A 230 -16.60 17.30 -26.13
C VAL A 230 -16.41 15.88 -26.65
N MET A 231 -16.91 15.61 -27.86
CA MET A 231 -16.85 14.29 -28.48
C MET A 231 -16.59 14.40 -29.98
N ILE A 232 -15.76 13.49 -30.53
CA ILE A 232 -15.61 13.34 -31.97
C ILE A 232 -16.59 12.28 -32.47
N VAL A 233 -17.45 12.67 -33.40
CA VAL A 233 -18.41 11.77 -34.05
C VAL A 233 -18.25 11.78 -35.58
N PRO A 234 -18.58 10.68 -36.28
CA PRO A 234 -18.58 10.66 -37.73
C PRO A 234 -19.45 11.77 -38.32
N LYS A 235 -19.03 12.40 -39.41
CA LYS A 235 -19.80 13.45 -40.12
C LYS A 235 -21.22 13.08 -40.54
N ARG A 236 -21.50 11.78 -40.66
CA ARG A 236 -22.81 11.21 -41.00
C ARG A 236 -23.68 10.92 -39.77
N CYS A 237 -23.11 10.94 -38.57
CA CYS A 237 -23.82 10.70 -37.33
C CYS A 237 -24.72 11.90 -37.03
N THR A 238 -26.04 11.70 -37.09
CA THR A 238 -27.05 12.73 -36.78
C THR A 238 -27.84 12.40 -35.53
N VAL A 239 -27.75 11.15 -35.06
CA VAL A 239 -28.43 10.62 -33.86
C VAL A 239 -28.09 11.41 -32.60
N TRP A 240 -26.88 12.00 -32.52
CA TRP A 240 -26.49 12.85 -31.39
C TRP A 240 -27.46 14.02 -31.16
N LYS A 241 -28.14 14.54 -32.19
CA LYS A 241 -29.13 15.63 -32.04
C LYS A 241 -30.36 15.24 -31.22
N GLN A 242 -30.67 13.94 -31.22
CA GLN A 242 -31.80 13.39 -30.48
C GLN A 242 -31.37 12.89 -29.10
N LEU A 243 -30.19 12.27 -29.01
CA LEU A 243 -29.71 11.62 -27.79
C LEU A 243 -29.05 12.59 -26.80
N LEU A 244 -28.35 13.59 -27.32
CA LEU A 244 -27.74 14.62 -26.50
C LEU A 244 -28.76 15.73 -26.25
N GLY A 245 -28.78 16.27 -25.02
CA GLY A 245 -29.71 17.33 -24.65
C GLY A 245 -29.66 18.56 -25.59
N SER A 246 -30.68 19.43 -25.51
CA SER A 246 -30.85 20.59 -26.40
C SER A 246 -29.70 21.59 -26.42
N GLY A 247 -28.78 21.52 -25.45
CA GLY A 247 -27.55 22.29 -25.39
C GLY A 247 -26.40 21.76 -26.27
N ALA A 248 -26.50 20.57 -26.85
CA ALA A 248 -25.45 19.99 -27.67
C ALA A 248 -25.30 20.74 -29.01
N LYS A 249 -24.07 21.09 -29.39
CA LYS A 249 -23.78 21.84 -30.63
C LYS A 249 -22.57 21.30 -31.37
N VAL A 250 -22.58 21.43 -32.69
CA VAL A 250 -21.34 21.27 -33.47
C VAL A 250 -20.43 22.44 -33.12
N PHE A 251 -19.29 22.13 -32.53
CA PHE A 251 -18.32 23.12 -32.07
C PHE A 251 -17.15 23.27 -33.04
N GLY A 252 -16.83 22.21 -33.78
CA GLY A 252 -15.79 22.26 -34.81
C GLY A 252 -15.94 21.13 -35.82
N VAL A 253 -15.22 21.26 -36.93
CA VAL A 253 -15.16 20.26 -37.99
C VAL A 253 -13.70 19.95 -38.28
N LEU A 254 -13.34 18.66 -38.24
CA LEU A 254 -11.97 18.22 -38.46
C LEU A 254 -11.55 18.40 -39.91
N LYS A 255 -10.32 18.86 -40.10
CA LYS A 255 -9.64 18.96 -41.40
C LYS A 255 -8.29 18.26 -41.33
N ARG A 256 -7.82 17.73 -42.47
CA ARG A 256 -6.45 17.23 -42.57
C ARG A 256 -5.50 18.39 -42.85
N LYS A 257 -4.37 18.42 -42.15
CA LYS A 257 -3.33 19.43 -42.39
C LYS A 257 -2.78 19.29 -43.81
N MET A 258 -2.73 20.41 -44.54
CA MET A 258 -2.06 20.44 -45.84
C MET A 258 -0.53 20.50 -45.66
N HIS A 259 0.22 19.58 -46.27
CA HIS A 259 1.69 19.53 -46.20
C HIS A 259 2.39 20.83 -46.66
N SER A 260 1.71 21.70 -47.41
CA SER A 260 2.23 22.99 -47.90
C SER A 260 1.91 24.19 -47.00
N CYS A 261 1.19 23.99 -45.89
CA CYS A 261 0.77 25.08 -45.02
C CYS A 261 1.61 25.10 -43.73
N HIS A 262 2.40 26.16 -43.53
CA HIS A 262 3.05 26.48 -42.26
C HIS A 262 2.06 27.08 -41.26
N GLN A 263 0.87 26.48 -41.07
CA GLN A 263 0.01 26.90 -39.97
C GLN A 263 0.71 26.53 -38.65
N GLN A 264 0.99 27.54 -37.82
CA GLN A 264 1.70 27.37 -36.55
C GLN A 264 0.88 26.62 -35.49
N HIS A 265 -0.46 26.57 -35.61
CA HIS A 265 -1.35 26.09 -34.54
C HIS A 265 -2.32 25.01 -35.04
N GLN A 266 -2.48 23.92 -34.27
CA GLN A 266 -3.36 22.79 -34.57
C GLN A 266 -4.86 23.10 -34.34
N ILE A 267 -5.14 24.07 -33.47
CA ILE A 267 -6.48 24.50 -33.10
C ILE A 267 -6.61 25.99 -33.38
N GLU A 268 -7.67 26.40 -34.08
CA GLU A 268 -8.05 27.79 -34.31
C GLU A 268 -9.34 28.10 -33.55
N VAL A 269 -9.39 29.17 -32.75
CA VAL A 269 -10.61 29.59 -32.05
C VAL A 269 -11.22 30.82 -32.73
N ARG A 270 -12.53 30.79 -32.96
CA ARG A 270 -13.30 31.87 -33.60
C ARG A 270 -14.47 32.29 -32.73
N ASN A 271 -14.84 33.57 -32.83
CA ASN A 271 -16.03 34.16 -32.19
C ASN A 271 -16.03 34.14 -30.65
N PHE A 272 -14.92 33.74 -30.00
CA PHE A 272 -14.85 33.65 -28.54
C PHE A 272 -14.77 35.04 -27.89
N VAL A 273 -13.89 35.90 -28.39
CA VAL A 273 -13.71 37.27 -27.87
C VAL A 273 -14.97 38.08 -28.16
N GLU A 274 -15.51 38.01 -29.39
CA GLU A 274 -16.77 38.69 -29.74
C GLU A 274 -17.96 38.18 -28.90
N GLY A 275 -17.96 36.89 -28.55
CA GLY A 275 -18.94 36.30 -27.63
C GLY A 275 -18.79 36.82 -26.20
N LEU A 276 -17.56 37.01 -25.73
CA LEU A 276 -17.24 37.54 -24.41
C LEU A 276 -17.60 39.03 -24.28
N GLU A 277 -17.33 39.84 -25.29
CA GLU A 277 -17.59 41.29 -25.28
C GLU A 277 -19.02 41.63 -24.85
N LYS A 278 -20.01 40.87 -25.35
CA LYS A 278 -21.43 41.02 -24.99
C LYS A 278 -21.70 40.86 -23.49
N SER A 279 -20.89 40.06 -22.79
CA SER A 279 -21.02 39.82 -21.34
C SER A 279 -20.17 40.77 -20.52
N ILE A 280 -18.98 41.15 -21.02
CA ILE A 280 -18.00 41.99 -20.30
C ILE A 280 -18.51 43.42 -20.11
N GLU A 281 -19.33 43.96 -21.01
CA GLU A 281 -19.90 45.32 -20.88
C GLU A 281 -20.61 45.53 -19.53
N ARG A 282 -21.24 44.49 -18.98
CA ARG A 282 -21.90 44.56 -17.66
C ARG A 282 -20.92 44.60 -16.48
N PHE A 283 -19.65 44.29 -16.69
CA PHE A 283 -18.64 44.10 -15.65
C PHE A 283 -17.41 45.01 -15.78
N GLY A 284 -17.52 46.11 -16.54
CA GLY A 284 -16.49 47.15 -16.60
C GLY A 284 -15.60 47.14 -17.85
N GLY A 285 -15.98 46.43 -18.92
CA GLY A 285 -15.35 46.53 -20.24
C GLY A 285 -14.00 45.80 -20.37
N LEU A 286 -13.62 45.47 -21.62
CA LEU A 286 -12.31 44.90 -21.92
C LEU A 286 -11.22 45.98 -21.80
N SER A 287 -10.16 45.71 -21.03
CA SER A 287 -9.00 46.59 -20.90
C SER A 287 -7.73 45.77 -21.11
N GLU A 288 -6.95 46.11 -22.14
CA GLU A 288 -5.68 45.43 -22.45
C GLU A 288 -4.56 45.76 -21.45
N ARG A 289 -4.72 46.80 -20.62
CA ARG A 289 -3.74 47.16 -19.58
C ARG A 289 -3.89 46.24 -18.36
N ASN A 290 -2.77 45.68 -17.91
CA ASN A 290 -2.64 44.88 -16.68
C ASN A 290 -3.49 43.60 -16.65
N MET A 291 -3.60 42.89 -17.78
CA MET A 291 -4.23 41.57 -17.79
C MET A 291 -3.40 40.57 -16.97
N ARG A 292 -4.10 39.71 -16.23
CA ARG A 292 -3.50 38.67 -15.37
C ARG A 292 -3.64 37.30 -16.02
N THR A 293 -2.72 36.40 -15.68
CA THR A 293 -2.75 34.98 -16.05
C THR A 293 -3.17 34.12 -14.86
N LEU A 294 -3.63 32.91 -15.15
CA LEU A 294 -3.74 31.82 -14.20
C LEU A 294 -2.52 30.95 -14.46
N ASP A 295 -1.61 30.89 -13.51
CA ASP A 295 -0.43 30.04 -13.57
C ASP A 295 -0.72 28.82 -12.69
N GLU A 296 -0.78 27.63 -13.31
CA GLU A 296 -0.92 26.35 -12.59
C GLU A 296 0.35 25.50 -12.75
N PRO A 297 0.73 24.71 -11.73
CA PRO A 297 1.87 23.81 -11.84
C PRO A 297 1.61 22.67 -12.85
N HIS A 298 2.67 22.16 -13.47
CA HIS A 298 2.62 21.02 -14.41
C HIS A 298 2.42 19.65 -13.70
N GLU A 299 1.46 19.55 -12.79
CA GLU A 299 1.24 18.36 -11.94
C GLU A 299 0.93 17.11 -12.77
N ARG A 300 0.15 17.28 -13.84
CA ARG A 300 -0.30 16.18 -14.71
C ARG A 300 0.84 15.54 -15.50
N ASP A 301 1.76 16.35 -16.02
CA ASP A 301 2.89 15.86 -16.79
C ASP A 301 3.81 15.02 -15.89
N LEU A 302 4.11 15.53 -14.69
CA LEU A 302 4.86 14.80 -13.68
C LEU A 302 4.16 13.49 -13.28
N ALA A 303 2.85 13.53 -13.02
CA ALA A 303 2.07 12.34 -12.70
C ALA A 303 2.18 11.24 -13.78
N LEU A 304 2.12 11.61 -15.06
CA LEU A 304 2.28 10.69 -16.18
C LEU A 304 3.72 10.13 -16.24
N GLU A 305 4.73 10.98 -16.10
CA GLU A 305 6.14 10.56 -16.10
C GLU A 305 6.46 9.58 -14.97
N LEU A 306 5.98 9.85 -13.76
CA LEU A 306 6.17 8.98 -12.59
C LEU A 306 5.47 7.64 -12.78
N CYS A 307 4.28 7.66 -13.35
CA CYS A 307 3.56 6.45 -13.71
C CYS A 307 4.34 5.64 -14.74
N ASP A 308 4.98 6.24 -15.74
CA ASP A 308 5.74 5.54 -16.80
C ASP A 308 6.97 4.80 -16.25
N GLY A 309 7.54 5.27 -15.13
CA GLY A 309 8.55 4.52 -14.37
C GLY A 309 8.10 3.12 -13.93
N ALA A 310 6.79 2.88 -13.80
CA ALA A 310 6.20 1.61 -13.39
C ALA A 310 6.05 0.57 -14.52
N LEU A 311 6.35 0.92 -15.78
CA LEU A 311 6.07 0.08 -16.96
C LEU A 311 6.79 -1.28 -16.94
N THR A 312 7.90 -1.40 -16.21
CA THR A 312 8.69 -2.64 -16.13
C THR A 312 8.08 -3.72 -15.22
N GLN A 313 7.09 -3.38 -14.40
CA GLN A 313 6.52 -4.26 -13.37
C GLN A 313 5.02 -4.52 -13.56
N GLN A 314 4.50 -4.29 -14.78
CA GLN A 314 3.08 -4.43 -15.07
C GLN A 314 2.63 -5.88 -15.28
N ARG A 315 1.36 -6.12 -15.00
CA ARG A 315 0.67 -7.36 -15.33
C ARG A 315 0.46 -7.44 -16.84
N ASN A 316 0.49 -8.66 -17.38
CA ASN A 316 0.32 -8.92 -18.81
C ASN A 316 -1.02 -8.42 -19.37
N GLU A 317 -2.05 -8.31 -18.52
CA GLU A 317 -3.37 -7.84 -18.90
C GLU A 317 -3.49 -6.31 -18.96
N THR A 318 -2.42 -5.57 -18.66
CA THR A 318 -2.41 -4.10 -18.69
C THR A 318 -2.32 -3.59 -20.12
N LEU A 319 -3.18 -2.63 -20.47
CA LEU A 319 -3.19 -1.95 -21.76
C LEU A 319 -3.10 -0.44 -21.54
N THR A 320 -2.30 0.26 -22.35
CA THR A 320 -2.25 1.72 -22.32
C THR A 320 -2.88 2.28 -23.59
N THR A 321 -3.83 3.19 -23.46
CA THR A 321 -4.46 3.88 -24.60
C THR A 321 -3.49 4.87 -25.23
N LYS A 322 -3.86 5.42 -26.40
CA LYS A 322 -3.06 6.46 -27.07
C LYS A 322 -2.90 7.75 -26.26
N LEU A 323 -3.75 7.98 -25.25
CA LEU A 323 -3.68 9.12 -24.33
C LEU A 323 -2.95 8.80 -23.02
N GLY A 324 -2.28 7.65 -22.93
CA GLY A 324 -1.57 7.24 -21.71
C GLY A 324 -2.47 6.68 -20.62
N ARG A 325 -3.81 6.62 -20.80
CA ARG A 325 -4.71 5.99 -19.82
C ARG A 325 -4.46 4.48 -19.76
N ARG A 326 -4.34 3.93 -18.56
CA ARG A 326 -4.08 2.51 -18.34
C ARG A 326 -5.38 1.77 -18.01
N LEU A 327 -5.60 0.67 -18.71
CA LEU A 327 -6.75 -0.22 -18.59
C LEU A 327 -6.26 -1.60 -18.17
N MET A 328 -7.14 -2.37 -17.52
CA MET A 328 -6.84 -3.72 -17.06
C MET A 328 -7.85 -4.71 -17.63
N GLY A 329 -7.38 -5.68 -18.41
CA GLY A 329 -8.20 -6.78 -18.88
C GLY A 329 -8.59 -7.73 -17.74
N VAL A 330 -9.84 -8.20 -17.73
CA VAL A 330 -10.30 -9.22 -16.78
C VAL A 330 -9.61 -10.56 -17.10
N PRO A 331 -8.82 -11.15 -16.16
CA PRO A 331 -8.11 -12.39 -16.44
C PRO A 331 -9.07 -13.56 -16.71
N LYS A 332 -8.82 -14.32 -17.78
CA LYS A 332 -9.67 -15.45 -18.23
C LYS A 332 -9.76 -16.63 -17.25
N LYS A 333 -8.95 -16.64 -16.18
CA LYS A 333 -8.94 -17.70 -15.16
C LYS A 333 -10.18 -17.68 -14.26
N TYR A 334 -10.84 -16.53 -14.13
CA TYR A 334 -12.08 -16.39 -13.35
C TYR A 334 -13.29 -16.77 -14.18
N LYS A 335 -14.19 -17.59 -13.62
CA LYS A 335 -15.41 -18.03 -14.30
C LYS A 335 -16.57 -17.12 -13.96
N ASP A 336 -16.71 -16.77 -12.68
CA ASP A 336 -17.72 -15.84 -12.17
C ASP A 336 -16.99 -14.72 -11.39
N PRO A 337 -16.40 -13.74 -12.11
CA PRO A 337 -15.55 -12.73 -11.50
C PRO A 337 -16.35 -11.69 -10.72
N VAL A 338 -15.82 -11.31 -9.55
CA VAL A 338 -16.32 -10.21 -8.72
C VAL A 338 -15.21 -9.18 -8.56
N LEU A 339 -15.51 -7.91 -8.84
CA LEU A 339 -14.60 -6.82 -8.57
C LEU A 339 -14.69 -6.44 -7.08
N VAL A 340 -13.54 -6.28 -6.45
CA VAL A 340 -13.41 -5.89 -5.05
C VAL A 340 -12.56 -4.64 -5.00
N LEU A 341 -13.09 -3.57 -4.44
CA LEU A 341 -12.39 -2.30 -4.32
C LEU A 341 -12.01 -2.08 -2.85
N GLY A 342 -10.86 -1.45 -2.62
CA GLY A 342 -10.42 -1.02 -1.29
C GLY A 342 -9.72 0.32 -1.36
N THR A 343 -9.89 1.13 -0.33
CA THR A 343 -9.18 2.41 -0.17
C THR A 343 -8.75 2.56 1.27
N ASP A 344 -7.56 3.14 1.46
CA ASP A 344 -7.03 3.49 2.77
C ASP A 344 -5.95 4.58 2.59
N GLY A 345 -5.59 5.24 3.68
CA GLY A 345 -4.44 6.14 3.76
C GLY A 345 -3.28 5.51 4.55
N VAL A 346 -2.22 6.29 4.74
CA VAL A 346 -1.10 5.92 5.63
C VAL A 346 -1.31 6.47 7.05
N GLY A 347 -2.21 7.44 7.22
CA GLY A 347 -2.46 8.10 8.50
C GLY A 347 -1.24 8.87 9.01
N THR A 348 -1.16 9.10 10.32
CA THR A 348 -0.15 9.99 10.94
C THR A 348 1.28 9.42 10.94
N LYS A 349 1.52 8.23 10.37
CA LYS A 349 2.87 7.72 10.08
C LYS A 349 3.60 8.60 9.05
N ILE A 350 2.89 9.25 8.13
CA ILE A 350 3.47 10.19 7.16
C ILE A 350 4.18 11.37 7.84
N LYS A 351 3.75 11.77 9.04
CA LYS A 351 4.41 12.85 9.79
C LYS A 351 5.82 12.48 10.23
N ILE A 352 6.07 11.19 10.48
CA ILE A 352 7.42 10.71 10.76
C ILE A 352 8.27 10.80 9.49
N ALA A 353 7.73 10.33 8.36
CA ALA A 353 8.41 10.39 7.08
C ALA A 353 8.79 11.83 6.68
N GLN A 354 7.86 12.77 6.84
CA GLN A 354 8.07 14.20 6.63
C GLN A 354 9.19 14.75 7.53
N GLN A 355 9.14 14.46 8.83
CA GLN A 355 10.10 15.01 9.80
C GLN A 355 11.51 14.43 9.68
N THR A 356 11.65 13.21 9.16
CA THR A 356 12.95 12.54 8.97
C THR A 356 13.42 12.53 7.52
N GLU A 357 12.67 13.17 6.60
CA GLU A 357 12.91 13.16 5.15
C GLU A 357 13.02 11.75 4.52
N ARG A 358 12.29 10.77 5.09
CA ARG A 358 12.30 9.36 4.67
C ARG A 358 10.97 8.98 4.04
N ASN A 359 10.69 9.56 2.88
CA ASN A 359 9.37 9.51 2.25
C ASN A 359 9.10 8.25 1.40
N GLY A 360 10.11 7.42 1.12
CA GLY A 360 9.94 6.27 0.21
C GLY A 360 9.12 5.12 0.80
N THR A 361 9.30 4.80 2.08
CA THR A 361 8.67 3.61 2.68
C THR A 361 7.16 3.76 2.86
N VAL A 362 6.66 4.99 3.02
CA VAL A 362 5.21 5.24 3.17
C VAL A 362 4.43 4.92 1.89
N GLY A 363 5.07 4.94 0.71
CA GLY A 363 4.46 4.45 -0.52
C GLY A 363 4.15 2.94 -0.47
N ILE A 364 5.03 2.14 0.15
CA ILE A 364 4.80 0.70 0.35
C ILE A 364 3.68 0.49 1.37
N ASP A 365 3.67 1.27 2.46
CA ASP A 365 2.59 1.24 3.45
C ASP A 365 1.23 1.53 2.81
N LEU A 366 1.14 2.55 1.94
CA LEU A 366 -0.09 2.92 1.24
C LEU A 366 -0.67 1.73 0.46
N VAL A 367 0.18 1.01 -0.27
CA VAL A 367 -0.22 -0.20 -0.99
C VAL A 367 -0.65 -1.28 -0.02
N ALA A 368 0.17 -1.55 1.02
CA ALA A 368 -0.08 -2.62 1.98
C ALA A 368 -1.42 -2.47 2.69
N MET A 369 -1.81 -1.25 3.06
CA MET A 369 -3.08 -0.96 3.71
C MET A 369 -4.27 -1.35 2.81
N CYS A 370 -4.23 -1.02 1.52
CA CYS A 370 -5.34 -1.35 0.62
C CYS A 370 -5.34 -2.82 0.16
N VAL A 371 -4.19 -3.36 -0.27
CA VAL A 371 -4.14 -4.68 -0.92
C VAL A 371 -4.39 -5.83 0.06
N ASN A 372 -3.95 -5.67 1.31
CA ASN A 372 -4.23 -6.66 2.35
C ASN A 372 -5.72 -6.69 2.74
N ASP A 373 -6.42 -5.56 2.60
CA ASP A 373 -7.85 -5.45 2.91
C ASP A 373 -8.72 -6.08 1.82
N ILE A 374 -8.43 -5.84 0.54
CA ILE A 374 -9.14 -6.55 -0.54
C ILE A 374 -8.81 -8.05 -0.53
N LEU A 375 -7.60 -8.44 -0.12
CA LEU A 375 -7.23 -9.84 0.09
C LEU A 375 -8.10 -10.49 1.18
N CYS A 376 -8.52 -9.75 2.20
CA CYS A 376 -9.43 -10.25 3.23
C CYS A 376 -10.82 -10.61 2.70
N ASN A 377 -11.18 -10.09 1.52
CA ASN A 377 -12.40 -10.44 0.78
C ASN A 377 -12.17 -11.57 -0.24
N GLY A 378 -10.95 -12.11 -0.31
CA GLY A 378 -10.56 -13.17 -1.23
C GLY A 378 -10.08 -12.69 -2.59
N ALA A 379 -9.83 -11.39 -2.74
CA ALA A 379 -9.45 -10.79 -4.01
C ALA A 379 -7.94 -10.89 -4.30
N GLU A 380 -7.61 -11.15 -5.56
CA GLU A 380 -6.30 -10.89 -6.14
C GLU A 380 -6.23 -9.41 -6.56
N PRO A 381 -5.23 -8.64 -6.09
CA PRO A 381 -5.02 -7.27 -6.57
C PRO A 381 -4.72 -7.25 -8.08
N LEU A 382 -5.40 -6.36 -8.81
CA LEU A 382 -5.15 -6.12 -10.24
C LEU A 382 -4.44 -4.81 -10.46
N THR A 383 -5.04 -3.72 -9.98
CA THR A 383 -4.53 -2.37 -10.15
C THR A 383 -4.46 -1.61 -8.84
N PHE A 384 -3.57 -0.63 -8.81
CA PHE A 384 -3.43 0.33 -7.75
C PHE A 384 -3.41 1.73 -8.35
N SER A 385 -4.11 2.67 -7.73
CA SER A 385 -4.02 4.10 -7.99
C SER A 385 -3.63 4.81 -6.71
N SER A 386 -2.82 5.86 -6.82
CA SER A 386 -2.42 6.67 -5.67
C SER A 386 -2.82 8.13 -5.85
N TYR A 387 -3.13 8.79 -4.74
CA TYR A 387 -3.39 10.21 -4.63
C TYR A 387 -2.36 10.81 -3.68
N TYR A 388 -1.62 11.80 -4.16
CA TYR A 388 -0.61 12.58 -3.43
C TYR A 388 -1.08 14.03 -3.39
N ALA A 389 -1.47 14.50 -2.20
CA ALA A 389 -1.84 15.88 -1.96
C ALA A 389 -0.76 16.57 -1.15
N CYS A 390 -0.38 17.80 -1.51
CA CYS A 390 0.68 18.53 -0.81
C CYS A 390 0.41 20.02 -0.70
N GLY A 391 1.15 20.70 0.18
CA GLY A 391 1.18 22.17 0.24
C GLY A 391 1.86 22.75 -0.99
N ASP A 392 3.17 22.57 -1.08
CA ASP A 392 3.96 22.92 -2.26
C ASP A 392 4.48 21.63 -2.92
N LEU A 393 4.44 21.56 -4.25
CA LEU A 393 4.93 20.40 -4.98
C LEU A 393 6.47 20.33 -4.96
N VAL A 394 7.00 19.31 -4.29
CA VAL A 394 8.42 18.93 -4.33
C VAL A 394 8.59 17.66 -5.16
N GLU A 395 9.04 17.80 -6.40
CA GLU A 395 9.14 16.70 -7.37
C GLU A 395 9.95 15.50 -6.86
N GLU A 396 11.08 15.74 -6.18
CA GLU A 396 11.92 14.67 -5.60
C GLU A 396 11.17 13.85 -4.56
N THR A 397 10.35 14.50 -3.73
CA THR A 397 9.54 13.83 -2.71
C THR A 397 8.43 13.01 -3.35
N ALA A 398 7.70 13.57 -4.32
CA ALA A 398 6.67 12.87 -5.08
C ALA A 398 7.25 11.65 -5.82
N THR A 399 8.43 11.79 -6.42
CA THR A 399 9.17 10.70 -7.09
C THR A 399 9.53 9.59 -6.10
N THR A 400 10.08 9.97 -4.94
CA THR A 400 10.51 9.02 -3.90
C THR A 400 9.32 8.22 -3.34
N ILE A 401 8.21 8.89 -3.04
CA ILE A 401 6.97 8.24 -2.58
C ILE A 401 6.44 7.29 -3.65
N THR A 402 6.36 7.75 -4.91
CA THR A 402 5.86 6.95 -6.02
C THR A 402 6.73 5.72 -6.26
N GLY A 403 8.05 5.82 -6.12
CA GLY A 403 8.95 4.67 -6.14
C GLY A 403 8.59 3.61 -5.08
N GLY A 404 8.20 4.04 -3.88
CA GLY A 404 7.65 3.18 -2.84
C GLY A 404 6.32 2.52 -3.21
N VAL A 405 5.42 3.27 -3.85
CA VAL A 405 4.14 2.74 -4.35
C VAL A 405 4.38 1.69 -5.43
N ILE A 406 5.32 1.92 -6.35
CA ILE A 406 5.70 0.97 -7.40
C ILE A 406 6.23 -0.33 -6.78
N GLU A 407 7.16 -0.23 -5.83
CA GLU A 407 7.70 -1.39 -5.11
C GLU A 407 6.60 -2.15 -4.35
N GLY A 408 5.70 -1.45 -3.66
CA GLY A 408 4.56 -2.07 -2.97
C GLY A 408 3.63 -2.79 -3.94
N ALA A 409 3.29 -2.17 -5.08
CA ALA A 409 2.44 -2.77 -6.11
C ALA A 409 3.06 -4.05 -6.67
N ALA A 410 4.38 -4.05 -6.90
CA ALA A 410 5.11 -5.23 -7.36
C ALA A 410 5.11 -6.37 -6.33
N GLN A 411 5.31 -6.07 -5.05
CA GLN A 411 5.19 -7.07 -3.97
C GLN A 411 3.79 -7.69 -3.91
N ALA A 412 2.76 -6.91 -4.21
CA ALA A 412 1.36 -7.36 -4.26
C ALA A 412 0.98 -8.11 -5.55
N GLY A 413 1.80 -8.03 -6.61
CA GLY A 413 1.42 -8.50 -7.95
C GLY A 413 0.33 -7.64 -8.63
N SER A 414 0.25 -6.37 -8.24
CA SER A 414 -0.65 -5.34 -8.79
C SER A 414 0.09 -4.43 -9.78
N SER A 415 -0.64 -3.71 -10.62
CA SER A 415 -0.07 -2.68 -11.51
C SER A 415 -0.49 -1.28 -11.08
N LEU A 416 0.48 -0.37 -10.94
CA LEU A 416 0.20 1.06 -10.76
C LEU A 416 -0.37 1.63 -12.07
N VAL A 417 -1.66 1.96 -12.07
CA VAL A 417 -2.36 2.48 -13.25
C VAL A 417 -2.45 3.99 -13.28
N GLU A 418 -2.42 4.64 -12.11
CA GLU A 418 -2.57 6.09 -12.01
C GLU A 418 -1.95 6.63 -10.72
N THR A 419 -1.34 7.80 -10.82
CA THR A 419 -0.91 8.61 -9.69
C THR A 419 -1.50 9.99 -9.93
N HIS A 420 -2.31 10.46 -8.99
CA HIS A 420 -2.87 11.79 -9.02
C HIS A 420 -2.09 12.67 -8.05
N ILE A 421 -1.60 13.81 -8.54
CA ILE A 421 -0.87 14.80 -7.75
C ILE A 421 -1.78 16.02 -7.63
N ALA A 422 -1.87 16.61 -6.44
CA ALA A 422 -2.60 17.83 -6.19
C ALA A 422 -1.81 18.77 -5.27
N GLU A 423 -1.49 19.97 -5.74
CA GLU A 423 -0.94 21.07 -4.92
C GLU A 423 -2.10 21.90 -4.35
N VAL A 424 -2.31 21.84 -3.03
CA VAL A 424 -3.45 22.45 -2.32
C VAL A 424 -2.98 23.29 -1.13
N PRO A 425 -2.24 24.39 -1.34
CA PRO A 425 -1.60 25.17 -0.27
C PRO A 425 -2.58 25.99 0.58
N LEU A 426 -3.86 26.06 0.18
CA LEU A 426 -4.95 26.61 1.02
C LEU A 426 -5.42 25.62 2.11
N LEU A 427 -5.01 24.36 1.98
CA LEU A 427 -5.36 23.25 2.87
C LEU A 427 -4.13 22.75 3.65
N TYR A 428 -2.99 22.63 2.96
CA TYR A 428 -1.75 22.11 3.52
C TYR A 428 -0.72 23.22 3.74
N ALA A 429 0.07 23.07 4.80
CA ALA A 429 1.32 23.81 4.90
C ALA A 429 2.31 23.31 3.83
N SER A 430 3.19 24.20 3.36
CA SER A 430 4.16 23.99 2.26
C SER A 430 4.86 22.62 2.29
N ASP A 431 5.35 22.19 3.45
CA ASP A 431 6.12 20.97 3.65
C ASP A 431 5.29 19.73 4.04
N VAL A 432 3.96 19.85 4.00
CA VAL A 432 3.03 18.79 4.42
C VAL A 432 2.36 18.17 3.21
N TYR A 433 2.30 16.84 3.21
CA TYR A 433 1.52 16.05 2.26
C TYR A 433 0.60 15.04 2.96
N ASP A 434 -0.39 14.53 2.22
CA ASP A 434 -1.15 13.32 2.55
C ASP A 434 -1.22 12.35 1.35
N LEU A 435 -1.52 11.09 1.66
CA LEU A 435 -1.57 9.99 0.71
C LEU A 435 -2.87 9.20 0.86
N ALA A 436 -3.58 8.99 -0.26
CA ALA A 436 -4.68 8.03 -0.35
C ALA A 436 -4.42 6.99 -1.45
N GLY A 437 -4.77 5.74 -1.15
CA GLY A 437 -4.57 4.59 -2.02
C GLY A 437 -5.90 4.01 -2.45
N PHE A 438 -5.95 3.49 -3.68
CA PHE A 438 -7.12 2.84 -4.22
C PHE A 438 -6.69 1.55 -4.92
N SER A 439 -7.18 0.42 -4.43
CA SER A 439 -6.92 -0.89 -5.03
C SER A 439 -8.17 -1.46 -5.66
N LEU A 440 -8.04 -1.93 -6.90
CA LEU A 440 -9.03 -2.77 -7.56
C LEU A 440 -8.48 -4.19 -7.64
N GLY A 441 -9.21 -5.13 -7.07
CA GLY A 441 -8.96 -6.55 -7.13
C GLY A 441 -10.09 -7.33 -7.76
N ILE A 442 -9.84 -8.62 -7.95
CA ILE A 442 -10.78 -9.56 -8.53
C ILE A 442 -10.81 -10.87 -7.73
N ALA A 443 -12.00 -11.37 -7.49
CA ALA A 443 -12.22 -12.66 -6.84
C ALA A 443 -13.11 -13.54 -7.71
N GLU A 444 -13.03 -14.86 -7.50
CA GLU A 444 -14.05 -15.79 -7.96
C GLU A 444 -15.21 -15.74 -6.96
N TYR A 445 -16.46 -15.55 -7.42
CA TYR A 445 -17.63 -15.37 -6.53
C TYR A 445 -17.73 -16.49 -5.47
N SER A 446 -17.54 -17.74 -5.90
CA SER A 446 -17.56 -18.92 -5.02
C SER A 446 -16.43 -19.00 -3.99
N ARG A 447 -15.45 -18.10 -4.06
CA ARG A 447 -14.26 -18.03 -3.19
C ARG A 447 -14.19 -16.75 -2.37
N LEU A 448 -15.23 -15.92 -2.38
CA LEU A 448 -15.29 -14.73 -1.55
C LEU A 448 -15.12 -15.06 -0.06
N LEU A 449 -14.45 -14.17 0.63
CA LEU A 449 -14.27 -14.20 2.08
C LEU A 449 -14.97 -12.98 2.70
N PRO A 450 -15.34 -13.03 3.99
CA PRO A 450 -15.33 -14.20 4.87
C PRO A 450 -16.50 -15.16 4.61
N ARG A 451 -16.24 -16.48 4.68
CA ARG A 451 -17.26 -17.54 4.65
C ARG A 451 -17.81 -17.78 6.05
N THR A 452 -18.46 -16.75 6.59
CA THR A 452 -18.90 -16.68 7.99
C THR A 452 -19.84 -17.82 8.39
N ASP A 453 -20.65 -18.28 7.43
CA ASP A 453 -21.57 -19.40 7.56
C ASP A 453 -20.86 -20.75 7.68
N GLU A 454 -19.58 -20.85 7.32
CA GLU A 454 -18.75 -22.06 7.50
C GLU A 454 -17.94 -22.05 8.81
N ILE A 455 -17.85 -20.92 9.51
CA ILE A 455 -17.04 -20.82 10.74
C ILE A 455 -17.76 -21.54 11.88
N ARG A 456 -17.01 -22.38 12.62
CA ARG A 456 -17.52 -23.23 13.69
C ARG A 456 -16.57 -23.22 14.88
N VAL A 457 -17.11 -23.58 16.04
CA VAL A 457 -16.29 -23.87 17.24
C VAL A 457 -15.27 -24.97 16.90
N GLY A 458 -14.02 -24.76 17.32
CA GLY A 458 -12.91 -25.65 17.03
C GLY A 458 -12.09 -25.26 15.79
N ASP A 459 -12.56 -24.33 14.95
CA ASP A 459 -11.72 -23.78 13.89
C ASP A 459 -10.46 -23.12 14.45
N VAL A 460 -9.35 -23.25 13.73
CA VAL A 460 -8.02 -22.85 14.19
C VAL A 460 -7.70 -21.46 13.69
N LEU A 461 -7.06 -20.65 14.54
CA LEU A 461 -6.53 -19.35 14.17
C LEU A 461 -5.03 -19.48 13.90
N ILE A 462 -4.61 -19.13 12.68
CA ILE A 462 -3.20 -19.08 12.29
C ILE A 462 -2.81 -17.61 12.10
N GLY A 463 -1.79 -17.13 12.81
CA GLY A 463 -1.31 -15.76 12.73
C GLY A 463 0.01 -15.67 11.97
N LEU A 464 0.14 -14.64 11.11
CA LEU A 464 1.41 -14.25 10.50
C LEU A 464 1.95 -12.99 11.20
N PRO A 465 3.27 -12.87 11.38
CA PRO A 465 3.84 -11.74 12.09
C PRO A 465 3.80 -10.47 11.26
N SER A 466 3.70 -9.33 11.96
CA SER A 466 3.94 -8.00 11.40
C SER A 466 5.44 -7.68 11.32
N SER A 467 5.78 -6.62 10.57
CA SER A 467 7.11 -6.01 10.54
C SER A 467 7.36 -5.07 11.73
N GLY A 468 6.30 -4.55 12.34
CA GLY A 468 6.36 -3.63 13.47
C GLY A 468 4.97 -3.15 13.84
N VAL A 469 4.86 -1.85 14.12
CA VAL A 469 3.58 -1.13 14.23
C VAL A 469 3.07 -0.87 12.81
N HIS A 470 1.84 -1.28 12.52
CA HIS A 470 1.19 -0.94 11.25
C HIS A 470 0.87 0.57 11.17
N SER A 471 0.55 1.09 9.99
CA SER A 471 0.28 2.53 9.76
C SER A 471 -0.79 3.15 10.66
N ASN A 472 -1.66 2.33 11.25
CA ASN A 472 -2.66 2.75 12.22
C ASN A 472 -2.12 2.83 13.67
N GLY A 473 -2.62 3.79 14.45
CA GLY A 473 -2.24 3.98 15.86
C GLY A 473 -1.03 4.89 16.09
N PHE A 474 -0.49 5.51 15.02
CA PHE A 474 0.63 6.43 15.09
C PHE A 474 0.33 7.74 15.81
N SER A 475 -0.93 8.16 15.88
CA SER A 475 -1.33 9.32 16.70
C SER A 475 -0.98 9.11 18.17
N LEU A 476 -1.13 7.88 18.69
CA LEU A 476 -0.70 7.53 20.05
C LEU A 476 0.83 7.42 20.15
N VAL A 477 1.52 6.96 19.10
CA VAL A 477 3.00 6.94 19.07
C VAL A 477 3.57 8.36 19.23
N HIS A 478 3.03 9.34 18.48
CA HIS A 478 3.41 10.75 18.59
C HIS A 478 3.21 11.30 20.01
N VAL A 479 2.08 10.97 20.65
CA VAL A 479 1.81 11.38 22.05
C VAL A 479 2.83 10.77 23.01
N ILE A 480 3.15 9.48 22.87
CA ILE A 480 4.11 8.77 23.72
C ILE A 480 5.53 9.34 23.53
N MET A 481 5.96 9.59 22.29
CA MET A 481 7.25 10.21 21.99
C MET A 481 7.39 11.57 22.68
N LYS A 482 6.36 12.43 22.54
CA LYS A 482 6.32 13.74 23.19
C LYS A 482 6.38 13.64 24.71
N GLN A 483 5.64 12.71 25.31
CA GLN A 483 5.66 12.49 26.76
C GLN A 483 7.02 11.98 27.25
N ALA A 484 7.68 11.14 26.46
CA ALA A 484 9.00 10.59 26.76
C ALA A 484 10.14 11.62 26.61
N GLY A 485 9.89 12.74 25.91
CA GLY A 485 10.89 13.77 25.65
C GLY A 485 11.97 13.31 24.67
N VAL A 486 11.62 12.46 23.71
CA VAL A 486 12.52 11.95 22.65
C VAL A 486 12.01 12.35 21.26
N THR A 487 12.90 12.27 20.29
CA THR A 487 12.69 12.64 18.88
C THR A 487 12.85 11.41 17.97
N PHE A 488 12.49 11.56 16.69
CA PHE A 488 12.64 10.48 15.71
C PHE A 488 14.10 10.19 15.35
N GLU A 489 15.03 11.11 15.62
CA GLU A 489 16.47 10.93 15.42
C GLU A 489 17.16 10.22 16.60
N ASP A 490 16.49 10.12 17.75
CA ASP A 490 17.04 9.38 18.88
C ASP A 490 17.05 7.88 18.61
N LYS A 491 18.08 7.19 19.12
CA LYS A 491 18.15 5.72 19.05
C LYS A 491 16.99 5.09 19.80
N ALA A 492 16.29 4.19 19.12
CA ALA A 492 15.23 3.42 19.75
C ALA A 492 15.84 2.42 20.75
N PRO A 493 15.38 2.35 22.01
CA PRO A 493 15.97 1.46 23.03
C PRO A 493 15.76 -0.03 22.74
N PHE A 494 14.95 -0.36 21.73
CA PHE A 494 14.68 -1.72 21.27
C PHE A 494 15.41 -2.10 19.97
N SER A 495 16.16 -1.18 19.37
CA SER A 495 16.83 -1.39 18.07
C SER A 495 18.23 -0.77 18.05
N HIS A 496 18.98 -1.06 16.99
CA HIS A 496 20.18 -0.29 16.62
C HIS A 496 19.84 0.98 15.84
N ASN A 497 18.63 1.04 15.32
CA ASN A 497 18.11 2.13 14.51
C ASN A 497 17.53 3.25 15.37
N THR A 498 17.32 4.39 14.75
CA THR A 498 16.56 5.51 15.31
C THR A 498 15.07 5.16 15.44
N PHE A 499 14.31 5.93 16.23
CA PHE A 499 12.86 5.77 16.29
C PHE A 499 12.21 5.96 14.92
N GLY A 500 12.66 6.94 14.13
CA GLY A 500 12.18 7.21 12.78
C GLY A 500 12.34 5.99 11.88
N GLU A 501 13.52 5.39 11.85
CA GLU A 501 13.81 4.17 11.08
C GLU A 501 12.93 2.97 11.47
N GLU A 502 12.79 2.69 12.77
CA GLU A 502 11.96 1.57 13.23
C GLU A 502 10.49 1.80 12.88
N PHE A 503 9.98 2.99 13.16
CA PHE A 503 8.59 3.31 12.92
C PHE A 503 8.24 3.40 11.43
N LEU A 504 9.20 3.76 10.57
CA LEU A 504 9.05 3.79 9.11
C LEU A 504 9.33 2.45 8.43
N THR A 505 9.57 1.37 9.20
CA THR A 505 9.58 0.02 8.64
C THR A 505 8.24 -0.25 7.95
N PRO A 506 8.22 -0.62 6.65
CA PRO A 506 6.97 -0.79 5.91
C PRO A 506 6.07 -1.88 6.49
N THR A 507 4.77 -1.67 6.42
CA THR A 507 3.74 -2.69 6.66
C THR A 507 3.90 -3.81 5.64
N ARG A 508 3.83 -5.06 6.10
CA ARG A 508 4.07 -6.23 5.25
C ARG A 508 2.89 -6.47 4.29
N ILE A 509 3.19 -6.79 3.04
CA ILE A 509 2.21 -7.20 2.03
C ILE A 509 2.10 -8.73 2.03
N TYR A 510 0.91 -9.28 2.28
CA TYR A 510 0.70 -10.72 2.48
C TYR A 510 0.16 -11.46 1.25
N VAL A 511 -0.10 -10.74 0.16
CA VAL A 511 -0.81 -11.25 -1.03
C VAL A 511 -0.14 -12.51 -1.60
N LYS A 512 1.17 -12.44 -1.89
CA LYS A 512 1.91 -13.57 -2.48
C LYS A 512 1.86 -14.84 -1.63
N ALA A 513 1.89 -14.69 -0.31
CA ALA A 513 1.87 -15.80 0.63
C ALA A 513 0.48 -16.43 0.75
N LEU A 514 -0.59 -15.62 0.78
CA LEU A 514 -1.92 -16.08 1.17
C LEU A 514 -2.85 -16.35 -0.02
N LEU A 515 -2.70 -15.62 -1.13
CA LEU A 515 -3.61 -15.74 -2.28
C LEU A 515 -3.73 -17.18 -2.82
N PRO A 516 -2.65 -17.98 -2.94
CA PRO A 516 -2.77 -19.38 -3.37
C PRO A 516 -3.67 -20.22 -2.44
N LEU A 517 -3.60 -19.99 -1.13
CA LEU A 517 -4.39 -20.71 -0.13
C LEU A 517 -5.86 -20.27 -0.10
N VAL A 518 -6.10 -18.98 -0.37
CA VAL A 518 -7.44 -18.43 -0.60
C VAL A 518 -8.08 -19.11 -1.82
N GLN A 519 -7.37 -19.18 -2.95
CA GLN A 519 -7.86 -19.79 -4.19
C GLN A 519 -8.14 -21.29 -4.05
N GLN A 520 -7.35 -22.01 -3.23
CA GLN A 520 -7.59 -23.41 -2.87
C GLN A 520 -8.85 -23.61 -2.01
N GLY A 521 -9.37 -22.55 -1.37
CA GLY A 521 -10.51 -22.61 -0.46
C GLY A 521 -10.18 -23.17 0.92
N HIS A 522 -8.90 -23.16 1.31
CA HIS A 522 -8.46 -23.67 2.61
C HIS A 522 -8.77 -22.69 3.76
N ILE A 523 -8.89 -21.40 3.45
CA ILE A 523 -9.11 -20.32 4.42
C ILE A 523 -10.59 -19.95 4.45
N LYS A 524 -11.19 -19.88 5.64
CA LYS A 524 -12.60 -19.47 5.84
C LYS A 524 -12.75 -17.97 6.02
N ALA A 525 -11.76 -17.32 6.63
CA ALA A 525 -11.72 -15.87 6.80
C ALA A 525 -10.29 -15.38 7.01
N LEU A 526 -10.07 -14.11 6.70
CA LEU A 526 -8.83 -13.38 6.95
C LEU A 526 -9.16 -12.10 7.72
N ALA A 527 -8.33 -11.76 8.70
CA ALA A 527 -8.39 -10.48 9.40
C ALA A 527 -7.03 -9.81 9.36
N HIS A 528 -6.89 -8.77 8.54
CA HIS A 528 -5.75 -7.85 8.59
C HIS A 528 -5.86 -7.03 9.88
N ILE A 529 -4.79 -7.00 10.67
CA ILE A 529 -4.81 -6.39 12.00
C ILE A 529 -4.26 -4.97 11.89
N THR A 530 -5.14 -4.00 11.72
CA THR A 530 -4.84 -2.59 11.49
C THR A 530 -5.39 -1.72 12.63
N GLY A 531 -6.03 -0.59 12.34
CA GLY A 531 -6.74 0.22 13.32
C GLY A 531 -7.80 -0.61 14.04
N GLY A 532 -7.94 -0.43 15.35
CA GLY A 532 -8.81 -1.29 16.17
C GLY A 532 -8.17 -2.62 16.61
N GLY A 533 -6.93 -2.88 16.17
CA GLY A 533 -6.08 -3.94 16.71
C GLY A 533 -6.69 -5.33 16.64
N LEU A 534 -6.33 -6.19 17.59
CA LEU A 534 -6.86 -7.56 17.67
C LEU A 534 -8.36 -7.57 18.02
N THR A 535 -8.81 -6.64 18.85
CA THR A 535 -10.15 -6.70 19.45
C THR A 535 -11.26 -6.19 18.54
N GLU A 536 -10.97 -5.37 17.54
CA GLU A 536 -11.98 -4.85 16.61
C GLU A 536 -11.88 -5.47 15.21
N ASN A 537 -10.69 -5.88 14.74
CA ASN A 537 -10.54 -6.47 13.40
C ASN A 537 -11.04 -7.92 13.32
N ILE A 538 -10.69 -8.78 14.28
CA ILE A 538 -11.12 -10.20 14.25
C ILE A 538 -12.66 -10.33 14.27
N PRO A 539 -13.42 -9.56 15.07
CA PRO A 539 -14.87 -9.64 15.06
C PRO A 539 -15.54 -9.28 13.73
N ARG A 540 -14.91 -8.47 12.85
CA ARG A 540 -15.47 -8.10 11.54
C ARG A 540 -15.71 -9.30 10.63
N VAL A 541 -14.95 -10.39 10.84
CA VAL A 541 -15.03 -11.61 10.04
C VAL A 541 -15.60 -12.81 10.80
N LEU A 542 -16.17 -12.58 11.98
CA LEU A 542 -16.66 -13.63 12.88
C LEU A 542 -18.17 -13.51 13.13
N PRO A 543 -18.95 -14.61 13.10
CA PRO A 543 -20.34 -14.60 13.51
C PRO A 543 -20.52 -14.06 14.94
N LYS A 544 -21.58 -13.27 15.17
CA LYS A 544 -21.86 -12.63 16.48
C LYS A 544 -21.99 -13.63 17.66
N THR A 545 -22.30 -14.89 17.36
CA THR A 545 -22.46 -16.00 18.32
C THR A 545 -21.15 -16.73 18.66
N LEU A 546 -20.06 -16.41 17.97
CA LEU A 546 -18.75 -17.00 18.16
C LEU A 546 -17.76 -15.96 18.69
N ALA A 547 -16.71 -16.47 19.33
CA ALA A 547 -15.57 -15.73 19.83
C ALA A 547 -14.27 -16.46 19.46
N VAL A 548 -13.13 -15.82 19.65
CA VAL A 548 -11.80 -16.46 19.55
C VAL A 548 -11.10 -16.40 20.89
N GLN A 549 -10.39 -17.47 21.20
CA GLN A 549 -9.45 -17.54 22.32
C GLN A 549 -8.05 -17.64 21.73
N LEU A 550 -7.27 -16.57 21.91
CA LEU A 550 -5.87 -16.48 21.50
C LEU A 550 -4.97 -16.71 22.71
N ASP A 551 -3.79 -17.29 22.50
CA ASP A 551 -2.76 -17.43 23.54
C ASP A 551 -1.49 -16.67 23.13
N ALA A 552 -1.19 -15.57 23.83
CA ALA A 552 -0.05 -14.70 23.55
C ALA A 552 1.31 -15.39 23.69
N LYS A 553 1.39 -16.61 24.25
CA LYS A 553 2.62 -17.41 24.25
C LYS A 553 2.96 -18.01 22.89
N GLN A 554 2.00 -18.07 21.97
CA GLN A 554 2.18 -18.72 20.66
C GLN A 554 2.88 -17.81 19.65
N TRP A 555 2.89 -16.50 19.84
CA TRP A 555 3.63 -15.56 19.00
C TRP A 555 4.57 -14.69 19.82
N ASN A 556 5.48 -14.02 19.13
CA ASN A 556 6.37 -13.04 19.73
C ASN A 556 5.70 -11.68 19.74
N ILE A 557 5.64 -11.01 20.90
CA ILE A 557 5.30 -9.59 20.97
C ILE A 557 6.60 -8.80 20.80
N PRO A 558 6.78 -8.07 19.68
CA PRO A 558 8.01 -7.31 19.44
C PRO A 558 8.32 -6.29 20.56
N PRO A 559 9.60 -6.02 20.86
CA PRO A 559 9.98 -5.12 21.94
C PRO A 559 9.43 -3.69 21.83
N VAL A 560 9.17 -3.19 20.61
CA VAL A 560 8.52 -1.88 20.37
C VAL A 560 7.18 -1.76 21.11
N PHE A 561 6.37 -2.81 21.17
CA PHE A 561 5.11 -2.79 21.91
C PHE A 561 5.32 -2.81 23.43
N GLY A 562 6.39 -3.46 23.89
CA GLY A 562 6.82 -3.35 25.28
C GLY A 562 7.18 -1.91 25.64
N TRP A 563 7.94 -1.25 24.76
CA TRP A 563 8.35 0.15 24.96
C TRP A 563 7.13 1.10 24.94
N LEU A 564 6.25 0.98 23.95
CA LEU A 564 5.02 1.78 23.88
C LEU A 564 4.16 1.62 25.14
N ALA A 565 3.97 0.38 25.60
CA ALA A 565 3.19 0.12 26.80
C ALA A 565 3.83 0.70 28.08
N ALA A 566 5.15 0.56 28.24
CA ALA A 566 5.85 1.04 29.42
C ALA A 566 5.95 2.56 29.46
N THR A 567 6.44 3.17 28.36
CA THR A 567 6.69 4.61 28.26
C THR A 567 5.38 5.41 28.21
N GLY A 568 4.39 4.90 27.47
CA GLY A 568 3.08 5.54 27.35
C GLY A 568 2.09 5.20 28.47
N ASN A 569 2.47 4.35 29.43
CA ASN A 569 1.58 3.79 30.45
C ASN A 569 0.27 3.24 29.85
N VAL A 570 0.37 2.55 28.71
CA VAL A 570 -0.79 2.04 27.97
C VAL A 570 -1.21 0.69 28.54
N ALA A 571 -2.47 0.60 28.99
CA ALA A 571 -3.00 -0.61 29.57
C ALA A 571 -3.00 -1.78 28.55
N PRO A 572 -2.81 -3.05 28.98
CA PRO A 572 -2.77 -4.19 28.07
C PRO A 572 -4.02 -4.35 27.18
N LYS A 573 -5.19 -3.92 27.66
CA LYS A 573 -6.43 -3.93 26.89
C LYS A 573 -6.41 -2.88 25.77
N GLU A 574 -5.91 -1.68 26.05
CA GLU A 574 -5.77 -0.62 25.05
C GLU A 574 -4.67 -0.95 24.03
N MET A 575 -3.61 -1.66 24.44
CA MET A 575 -2.61 -2.19 23.50
C MET A 575 -3.25 -3.13 22.46
N GLN A 576 -4.08 -4.08 22.91
CA GLN A 576 -4.78 -5.01 22.02
C GLN A 576 -5.82 -4.34 21.12
N ARG A 577 -6.38 -3.23 21.56
CA ARG A 577 -7.36 -2.45 20.81
C ARG A 577 -6.72 -1.48 19.83
N THR A 578 -5.56 -0.92 20.15
CA THR A 578 -4.94 0.09 19.29
C THR A 578 -3.99 -0.54 18.29
N TYR A 579 -3.27 -1.57 18.72
CA TYR A 579 -2.13 -2.11 17.98
C TYR A 579 -2.33 -3.57 17.59
N ASN A 580 -1.54 -3.96 16.61
CA ASN A 580 -1.45 -5.32 16.08
C ASN A 580 -0.62 -6.26 16.97
N CYS A 581 0.19 -5.72 17.88
CA CYS A 581 0.95 -6.44 18.91
C CYS A 581 1.76 -7.64 18.39
N GLY A 582 2.30 -7.52 17.17
CA GLY A 582 3.15 -8.52 16.53
C GLY A 582 2.44 -9.46 15.55
N LEU A 583 1.12 -9.43 15.46
CA LEU A 583 0.35 -10.19 14.47
C LEU A 583 -0.12 -9.24 13.37
N GLY A 584 0.27 -9.48 12.11
CA GLY A 584 -0.16 -8.63 11.01
C GLY A 584 -1.45 -9.10 10.35
N VAL A 585 -1.65 -10.40 10.18
CA VAL A 585 -2.88 -10.99 9.65
C VAL A 585 -3.19 -12.31 10.33
N ILE A 586 -4.48 -12.60 10.53
CA ILE A 586 -4.98 -13.83 11.14
C ILE A 586 -5.89 -14.56 10.15
N LEU A 587 -5.69 -15.87 10.01
CA LEU A 587 -6.48 -16.78 9.19
C LEU A 587 -7.41 -17.59 10.10
N VAL A 588 -8.67 -17.76 9.70
CA VAL A 588 -9.57 -18.78 10.26
C VAL A 588 -9.57 -20.00 9.35
N VAL A 589 -9.17 -21.16 9.88
CA VAL A 589 -8.94 -22.38 9.09
C VAL A 589 -9.64 -23.56 9.76
N SER A 590 -10.23 -24.46 8.96
CA SER A 590 -10.73 -25.74 9.48
C SER A 590 -9.58 -26.59 10.01
N PRO A 591 -9.73 -27.34 11.13
CA PRO A 591 -8.69 -28.25 11.62
C PRO A 591 -8.18 -29.23 10.55
N LYS A 592 -9.05 -29.60 9.59
CA LYS A 592 -8.70 -30.44 8.43
C LYS A 592 -7.55 -29.86 7.59
N TYR A 593 -7.48 -28.53 7.44
CA TYR A 593 -6.53 -27.84 6.58
C TYR A 593 -5.37 -27.19 7.36
N GLU A 594 -5.36 -27.29 8.69
CA GLU A 594 -4.32 -26.69 9.55
C GLU A 594 -2.92 -27.09 9.10
N GLN A 595 -2.66 -28.41 8.97
CA GLN A 595 -1.33 -28.90 8.58
C GLN A 595 -0.93 -28.46 7.17
N SER A 596 -1.84 -28.47 6.20
CA SER A 596 -1.53 -28.03 4.83
C SER A 596 -1.25 -26.53 4.76
N VAL A 597 -1.97 -25.71 5.53
CA VAL A 597 -1.74 -24.26 5.59
C VAL A 597 -0.41 -23.95 6.28
N LEU A 598 -0.12 -24.60 7.41
CA LEU A 598 1.16 -24.44 8.10
C LEU A 598 2.34 -24.94 7.26
N ALA A 599 2.19 -26.01 6.47
CA ALA A 599 3.26 -26.49 5.59
C ALA A 599 3.72 -25.43 4.58
N GLU A 600 2.80 -24.60 4.07
CA GLU A 600 3.13 -23.53 3.12
C GLU A 600 3.67 -22.26 3.82
N LEU A 601 3.16 -21.94 5.02
CA LEU A 601 3.40 -20.63 5.64
C LEU A 601 4.36 -20.64 6.84
N GLN A 602 4.46 -21.75 7.57
CA GLN A 602 5.12 -21.76 8.89
C GLN A 602 6.58 -21.36 8.81
N TYR A 603 7.34 -21.94 7.86
CA TYR A 603 8.77 -21.67 7.78
C TYR A 603 9.11 -20.48 6.88
N ARG A 604 8.32 -20.23 5.83
CA ARG A 604 8.54 -19.11 4.89
C ARG A 604 8.05 -17.77 5.45
N GLU A 605 6.90 -17.79 6.10
CA GLU A 605 6.21 -16.59 6.57
C GLU A 605 6.25 -16.44 8.09
N ARG A 606 6.82 -17.42 8.81
CA ARG A 606 6.82 -17.53 10.29
C ARG A 606 5.40 -17.66 10.88
N ALA A 607 4.47 -18.23 10.11
CA ALA A 607 3.10 -18.43 10.57
C ALA A 607 3.03 -19.42 11.74
N THR A 608 2.11 -19.18 12.67
CA THR A 608 1.92 -20.05 13.84
C THR A 608 0.46 -20.15 14.23
N ARG A 609 0.07 -21.26 14.88
CA ARG A 609 -1.26 -21.38 15.47
C ARG A 609 -1.32 -20.47 16.70
N VAL A 610 -2.21 -19.47 16.68
CA VAL A 610 -2.34 -18.47 17.74
C VAL A 610 -3.56 -18.67 18.62
N GLY A 611 -4.52 -19.49 18.19
CA GLY A 611 -5.76 -19.69 18.96
C GLY A 611 -6.76 -20.64 18.34
N VAL A 612 -7.98 -20.59 18.88
CA VAL A 612 -9.13 -21.40 18.44
C VAL A 612 -10.44 -20.60 18.51
N VAL A 613 -11.38 -20.89 17.61
CA VAL A 613 -12.75 -20.38 17.64
C VAL A 613 -13.53 -21.10 18.74
N VAL A 614 -14.20 -20.34 19.60
CA VAL A 614 -15.00 -20.83 20.72
C VAL A 614 -16.42 -20.27 20.66
N LYS A 615 -17.34 -20.87 21.42
CA LYS A 615 -18.69 -20.34 21.56
C LYS A 615 -18.65 -19.04 22.38
N ARG A 616 -19.31 -17.99 21.90
CA ARG A 616 -19.47 -16.77 22.70
C ARG A 616 -20.49 -17.04 23.80
N THR A 617 -20.14 -16.71 25.04
CA THR A 617 -20.96 -17.01 26.23
C THR A 617 -22.30 -16.28 26.22
N ASN A 618 -22.30 -14.99 25.88
CA ASN A 618 -23.51 -14.16 25.70
C ASN A 618 -23.21 -12.97 24.76
N SER A 619 -24.20 -12.14 24.45
CA SER A 619 -24.07 -11.00 23.53
C SER A 619 -23.18 -9.86 24.05
N GLU A 620 -22.94 -9.77 25.36
CA GLU A 620 -22.11 -8.73 25.99
C GLU A 620 -20.65 -9.17 26.18
N ALA A 621 -20.39 -10.48 26.23
CA ALA A 621 -19.06 -11.05 26.36
C ALA A 621 -18.19 -10.64 25.15
N PRO A 622 -16.87 -10.42 25.33
CA PRO A 622 -16.00 -10.07 24.21
C PRO A 622 -15.91 -11.19 23.17
N GLN A 623 -15.80 -10.84 21.89
CA GLN A 623 -15.54 -11.80 20.81
C GLN A 623 -14.07 -12.18 20.68
N VAL A 624 -13.16 -11.50 21.38
CA VAL A 624 -11.72 -11.77 21.38
C VAL A 624 -11.25 -11.83 22.83
N VAL A 625 -10.68 -12.97 23.20
CA VAL A 625 -10.02 -13.16 24.50
C VAL A 625 -8.58 -13.52 24.22
N VAL A 626 -7.64 -12.76 24.78
CA VAL A 626 -6.21 -13.03 24.63
C VAL A 626 -5.62 -13.45 25.98
N GLU A 627 -5.35 -14.73 26.11
CA GLU A 627 -4.72 -15.32 27.28
C GLU A 627 -3.23 -14.99 27.33
N ASN A 628 -2.69 -14.92 28.54
CA ASN A 628 -1.26 -14.67 28.82
C ASN A 628 -0.70 -13.33 28.29
N PHE A 629 -1.52 -12.46 27.70
CA PHE A 629 -1.06 -11.24 27.04
C PHE A 629 -0.25 -10.32 27.95
N GLN A 630 -0.76 -10.05 29.17
CA GLN A 630 -0.07 -9.20 30.14
C GLN A 630 1.31 -9.76 30.51
N GLY A 631 1.44 -11.07 30.70
CA GLY A 631 2.71 -11.71 31.01
C GLY A 631 3.72 -11.59 29.86
N CYS A 632 3.27 -11.82 28.63
CA CYS A 632 4.10 -11.67 27.43
C CYS A 632 4.51 -10.20 27.20
N LEU A 633 3.61 -9.25 27.44
CA LEU A 633 3.91 -7.81 27.32
C LEU A 633 4.92 -7.35 28.38
N GLN A 634 4.76 -7.77 29.64
CA GLN A 634 5.72 -7.50 30.71
C GLN A 634 7.09 -8.13 30.43
N ARG A 635 7.12 -9.30 29.79
CA ARG A 635 8.37 -9.90 29.32
C ARG A 635 9.05 -9.02 28.27
N ALA A 636 8.32 -8.54 27.27
CA ALA A 636 8.84 -7.64 26.24
C ALA A 636 9.41 -6.34 26.87
N GLN A 637 8.72 -5.78 27.87
CA GLN A 637 9.20 -4.62 28.64
C GLN A 637 10.53 -4.89 29.35
N LYS A 638 10.66 -6.05 30.01
CA LYS A 638 11.89 -6.42 30.72
C LYS A 638 13.09 -6.58 29.79
N LEU A 639 12.87 -6.98 28.53
CA LEU A 639 13.94 -7.17 27.56
C LEU A 639 14.61 -5.84 27.15
N LEU A 640 13.89 -4.71 27.23
CA LEU A 640 14.43 -3.39 26.89
C LEU A 640 15.64 -2.99 27.74
N ASN A 641 15.72 -3.51 28.97
CA ASN A 641 16.80 -3.21 29.91
C ASN A 641 17.91 -4.27 29.93
N LYS A 642 17.85 -5.29 29.06
CA LYS A 642 18.86 -6.34 29.01
C LYS A 642 19.90 -6.05 27.91
N PRO A 643 21.19 -6.31 28.17
CA PRO A 643 22.20 -6.21 27.12
C PRO A 643 21.97 -7.27 26.05
N ARG A 644 22.21 -6.90 24.79
CA ARG A 644 22.19 -7.82 23.65
C ARG A 644 23.34 -8.82 23.78
N LYS A 645 23.09 -10.08 23.45
CA LYS A 645 24.13 -11.12 23.47
C LYS A 645 25.06 -10.98 22.26
N ARG A 646 26.35 -11.09 22.48
CA ARG A 646 27.38 -11.10 21.43
C ARG A 646 27.55 -12.51 20.90
N VAL A 647 27.29 -12.72 19.62
CA VAL A 647 27.25 -14.05 18.99
C VAL A 647 28.41 -14.22 18.02
N ALA A 648 29.09 -15.36 18.09
CA ALA A 648 29.96 -15.82 17.02
C ALA A 648 29.29 -16.94 16.22
N VAL A 649 29.48 -16.92 14.90
CA VAL A 649 28.97 -17.96 14.00
C VAL A 649 30.14 -18.68 13.33
N LEU A 650 30.19 -20.00 13.48
CA LEU A 650 31.21 -20.85 12.87
C LEU A 650 30.66 -21.52 11.61
N ILE A 651 31.38 -21.43 10.50
CA ILE A 651 30.92 -21.88 9.17
C ILE A 651 32.00 -22.63 8.37
N SER A 652 31.58 -23.50 7.45
CA SER A 652 32.49 -24.21 6.52
C SER A 652 32.17 -24.06 5.03
N GLY A 653 31.14 -23.30 4.67
CA GLY A 653 30.60 -23.29 3.30
C GLY A 653 29.80 -22.04 2.93
N THR A 654 28.66 -22.22 2.28
CA THR A 654 27.88 -21.16 1.64
C THR A 654 27.33 -20.09 2.59
N GLY A 655 27.17 -20.44 3.87
CA GLY A 655 26.69 -19.52 4.90
C GLY A 655 25.20 -19.16 4.79
N SER A 656 24.35 -20.05 4.26
CA SER A 656 22.90 -19.79 4.19
C SER A 656 22.28 -19.63 5.58
N ASN A 657 22.64 -20.49 6.54
CA ASN A 657 22.22 -20.36 7.94
C ASN A 657 22.82 -19.12 8.62
N LEU A 658 24.03 -18.71 8.24
CA LEU A 658 24.59 -17.43 8.69
C LEU A 658 23.74 -16.26 8.20
N GLN A 659 23.33 -16.24 6.93
CA GLN A 659 22.44 -15.20 6.41
C GLN A 659 21.13 -15.12 7.19
N ALA A 660 20.48 -16.27 7.43
CA ALA A 660 19.23 -16.31 8.19
C ALA A 660 19.39 -15.74 9.61
N LEU A 661 20.51 -16.01 10.28
CA LEU A 661 20.82 -15.42 11.59
C LEU A 661 21.07 -13.91 11.50
N ILE A 662 21.80 -13.43 10.47
CA ILE A 662 22.04 -12.00 10.23
C ILE A 662 20.72 -11.27 10.05
N ASP A 663 19.87 -11.76 9.14
CA ASP A 663 18.60 -11.13 8.79
C ASP A 663 17.68 -11.06 10.02
N ALA A 664 17.61 -12.16 10.80
CA ALA A 664 16.79 -12.19 12.00
C ALA A 664 17.31 -11.32 13.16
N CYS A 665 18.63 -11.11 13.27
CA CYS A 665 19.18 -10.17 14.27
C CYS A 665 18.92 -8.70 13.88
N ARG A 666 18.74 -8.42 12.59
CA ARG A 666 18.44 -7.08 12.04
C ARG A 666 16.93 -6.78 11.99
N ASP A 667 16.09 -7.81 11.86
CA ASP A 667 14.63 -7.69 11.95
C ASP A 667 14.17 -7.65 13.42
N THR A 668 13.93 -6.44 13.93
CA THR A 668 13.50 -6.21 15.32
C THR A 668 12.14 -6.83 15.64
N SER A 669 11.29 -7.07 14.64
CA SER A 669 10.01 -7.78 14.79
C SER A 669 10.20 -9.22 15.26
N GLN A 670 11.36 -9.83 15.00
CA GLN A 670 11.66 -11.17 15.50
C GLN A 670 12.01 -11.18 16.98
N GLY A 671 12.42 -10.05 17.56
CA GLY A 671 12.81 -9.94 18.96
C GLY A 671 14.10 -10.69 19.31
N VAL A 672 15.01 -10.87 18.35
CA VAL A 672 16.32 -11.48 18.58
C VAL A 672 17.21 -10.46 19.29
N LEU A 673 17.39 -10.62 20.60
CA LEU A 673 18.20 -9.72 21.44
C LEU A 673 19.71 -10.08 21.37
N ALA A 674 20.24 -10.16 20.15
CA ALA A 674 21.61 -10.59 19.91
C ALA A 674 22.25 -9.87 18.71
N ASP A 675 23.58 -9.77 18.73
CA ASP A 675 24.40 -9.16 17.70
C ASP A 675 25.45 -10.17 17.24
N ILE A 676 25.54 -10.40 15.94
CA ILE A 676 26.60 -11.24 15.38
C ILE A 676 27.87 -10.39 15.25
N VAL A 677 28.86 -10.69 16.08
CA VAL A 677 30.07 -9.88 16.24
C VAL A 677 31.30 -10.52 15.58
N LEU A 678 31.22 -11.81 15.26
CA LEU A 678 32.34 -12.56 14.68
C LEU A 678 31.85 -13.73 13.84
N VAL A 679 32.44 -13.92 12.66
CA VAL A 679 32.31 -15.14 11.86
C VAL A 679 33.67 -15.83 11.76
N ILE A 680 33.74 -17.09 12.18
CA ILE A 680 34.95 -17.90 12.02
C ILE A 680 34.70 -18.94 10.93
N SER A 681 35.57 -19.00 9.92
CA SER A 681 35.56 -20.08 8.96
C SER A 681 36.81 -20.93 9.03
N ASN A 682 36.64 -22.25 8.91
CA ASN A 682 37.75 -23.18 8.78
C ASN A 682 38.25 -23.36 7.33
N LYS A 683 37.69 -22.60 6.39
CA LYS A 683 38.08 -22.60 4.97
C LYS A 683 38.14 -21.17 4.47
N ALA A 684 39.20 -20.84 3.72
CA ALA A 684 39.29 -19.57 3.00
C ALA A 684 38.36 -19.59 1.77
N GLY A 685 37.99 -18.39 1.29
CA GLY A 685 37.30 -18.22 0.00
C GLY A 685 35.89 -18.82 -0.08
N VAL A 686 35.21 -18.99 1.05
CA VAL A 686 33.82 -19.48 1.07
C VAL A 686 32.81 -18.33 1.02
N LEU A 687 31.70 -18.53 0.32
CA LEU A 687 30.64 -17.52 0.17
C LEU A 687 30.07 -17.01 1.51
N GLY A 688 30.13 -17.81 2.58
CA GLY A 688 29.71 -17.35 3.90
C GLY A 688 30.56 -16.20 4.47
N LEU A 689 31.84 -16.09 4.08
CA LEU A 689 32.69 -14.95 4.46
C LEU A 689 32.28 -13.68 3.72
N GLU A 690 31.94 -13.77 2.44
CA GLU A 690 31.41 -12.63 1.67
C GLU A 690 30.09 -12.11 2.24
N ARG A 691 29.23 -13.00 2.75
CA ARG A 691 27.99 -12.61 3.45
C ARG A 691 28.28 -11.84 4.73
N ALA A 692 29.28 -12.28 5.51
CA ALA A 692 29.71 -11.59 6.72
C ALA A 692 30.27 -10.20 6.40
N GLU A 693 31.12 -10.10 5.37
CA GLU A 693 31.70 -8.85 4.90
C GLU A 693 30.62 -7.86 4.43
N LYS A 694 29.68 -8.30 3.59
CA LYS A 694 28.52 -7.48 3.17
C LYS A 694 27.66 -7.02 4.34
N ALA A 695 27.65 -7.78 5.44
CA ALA A 695 26.97 -7.42 6.66
C ALA A 695 27.83 -6.55 7.62
N GLY A 696 29.08 -6.22 7.27
CA GLY A 696 29.98 -5.47 8.13
C GLY A 696 30.39 -6.23 9.40
N ILE A 697 30.36 -7.56 9.36
CA ILE A 697 30.69 -8.42 10.50
C ILE A 697 32.15 -8.85 10.39
N ALA A 698 32.91 -8.72 11.48
CA ALA A 698 34.29 -9.17 11.55
C ALA A 698 34.38 -10.67 11.23
N SER A 699 35.33 -11.05 10.37
CA SER A 699 35.53 -12.46 10.01
C SER A 699 36.99 -12.87 10.12
N VAL A 700 37.21 -14.14 10.51
CA VAL A 700 38.54 -14.73 10.64
C VAL A 700 38.55 -16.10 9.99
N VAL A 701 39.60 -16.39 9.23
CA VAL A 701 39.87 -17.73 8.70
C VAL A 701 40.90 -18.41 9.60
N ILE A 702 40.55 -19.59 10.11
CA ILE A 702 41.45 -20.41 10.91
C ILE A 702 41.46 -21.78 10.26
N SER A 703 42.49 -22.11 9.48
CA SER A 703 42.49 -23.40 8.80
C SER A 703 42.90 -24.51 9.75
N HIS A 704 42.06 -25.52 9.91
CA HIS A 704 42.40 -26.72 10.67
C HIS A 704 43.66 -27.44 10.15
N THR A 705 44.09 -27.18 8.90
CA THR A 705 45.31 -27.76 8.32
C THR A 705 46.60 -27.08 8.82
N GLU A 706 46.50 -25.92 9.46
CA GLU A 706 47.64 -25.16 10.00
C GLU A 706 48.06 -25.67 11.39
N TYR A 707 47.31 -26.60 11.97
CA TYR A 707 47.51 -27.11 13.33
C TYR A 707 47.75 -28.61 13.32
N ALA A 708 48.75 -29.06 14.07
CA ALA A 708 49.08 -30.48 14.18
C ALA A 708 48.08 -31.26 15.06
N LYS A 709 47.52 -30.60 16.08
CA LYS A 709 46.51 -31.17 16.98
C LYS A 709 45.21 -30.38 16.88
N ARG A 710 44.09 -31.10 17.03
CA ARG A 710 42.76 -30.48 17.07
C ARG A 710 42.63 -29.51 18.25
N GLU A 711 43.24 -29.85 19.37
CA GLU A 711 43.21 -29.04 20.59
C GLU A 711 43.90 -27.67 20.37
N ASP A 712 44.95 -27.61 19.54
CA ASP A 712 45.62 -26.36 19.20
C ASP A 712 44.75 -25.49 18.27
N PHE A 713 44.07 -26.12 17.31
CA PHE A 713 43.09 -25.46 16.42
C PHE A 713 41.91 -24.86 17.21
N ASP A 714 41.35 -25.64 18.13
CA ASP A 714 40.23 -25.21 18.98
C ASP A 714 40.65 -24.13 19.99
N ALA A 715 41.90 -24.15 20.46
CA ALA A 715 42.46 -23.12 21.33
C ALA A 715 42.59 -21.78 20.61
N GLU A 716 43.02 -21.75 19.34
CA GLU A 716 43.05 -20.49 18.58
C GLU A 716 41.63 -19.96 18.31
N MET A 717 40.67 -20.84 17.98
CA MET A 717 39.26 -20.42 17.87
C MET A 717 38.77 -19.80 19.18
N THR A 718 39.02 -20.46 20.31
CA THR A 718 38.65 -19.97 21.64
C THR A 718 39.25 -18.61 21.93
N LYS A 719 40.53 -18.41 21.63
CA LYS A 719 41.21 -17.13 21.80
C LYS A 719 40.51 -16.03 21.00
N LYS A 720 40.17 -16.27 19.74
CA LYS A 720 39.44 -15.29 18.90
C LYS A 720 38.05 -14.98 19.43
N LEU A 721 37.33 -15.99 19.92
CA LEU A 721 36.02 -15.81 20.56
C LEU A 721 36.11 -14.95 21.83
N LEU A 722 37.13 -15.15 22.66
CA LEU A 722 37.37 -14.35 23.86
C LEU A 722 37.80 -12.91 23.52
N GLU A 723 38.69 -12.72 22.54
CA GLU A 723 39.11 -11.40 22.04
C GLU A 723 37.91 -10.53 21.60
N HIS A 724 36.84 -11.16 21.08
CA HIS A 724 35.63 -10.48 20.64
C HIS A 724 34.51 -10.43 21.71
N ASN A 725 34.78 -10.83 22.95
CA ASN A 725 33.81 -10.87 24.05
C ASN A 725 32.52 -11.63 23.66
N VAL A 726 32.65 -12.84 23.13
CA VAL A 726 31.51 -13.64 22.67
C VAL A 726 30.75 -14.27 23.85
N ASP A 727 29.42 -14.14 23.83
CA ASP A 727 28.48 -14.74 24.79
C ASP A 727 27.93 -16.09 24.31
N LEU A 728 27.65 -16.23 23.01
CA LEU A 728 27.04 -17.41 22.40
C LEU A 728 27.78 -17.81 21.12
N VAL A 729 27.90 -19.11 20.89
CA VAL A 729 28.56 -19.68 19.70
C VAL A 729 27.57 -20.53 18.93
N CYS A 730 27.33 -20.18 17.67
CA CYS A 730 26.42 -20.86 16.76
C CYS A 730 27.22 -21.63 15.70
N LEU A 731 27.11 -22.96 15.68
CA LEU A 731 27.65 -23.78 14.60
C LEU A 731 26.64 -23.84 13.46
N ALA A 732 26.93 -23.13 12.36
CA ALA A 732 26.05 -22.98 11.21
C ALA A 732 26.61 -23.75 9.99
N GLY A 733 26.49 -25.07 10.04
CA GLY A 733 27.12 -25.95 9.04
C GLY A 733 28.64 -25.97 9.17
N PHE A 734 29.13 -26.04 10.42
CA PHE A 734 30.55 -26.17 10.72
C PHE A 734 30.97 -27.65 10.66
N MET A 735 31.67 -28.03 9.60
CA MET A 735 31.93 -29.44 9.23
C MET A 735 33.13 -30.04 9.99
N ARG A 736 33.32 -29.69 11.26
CA ARG A 736 34.42 -30.17 12.12
C ARG A 736 33.90 -30.59 13.49
N VAL A 737 34.44 -31.69 14.01
CA VAL A 737 34.20 -32.14 15.39
C VAL A 737 35.13 -31.35 16.32
N LEU A 738 34.56 -30.71 17.33
CA LEU A 738 35.27 -29.93 18.35
C LEU A 738 35.80 -30.85 19.47
N SER A 739 36.87 -30.45 20.14
CA SER A 739 37.46 -31.14 21.29
C SER A 739 36.60 -31.01 22.55
N GLU A 740 36.73 -31.96 23.47
CA GLU A 740 36.05 -31.91 24.77
C GLU A 740 36.35 -30.62 25.54
N GLN A 741 37.58 -30.12 25.45
CA GLN A 741 38.00 -28.89 26.12
C GLN A 741 37.20 -27.68 25.61
N PHE A 742 37.06 -27.55 24.28
CA PHE A 742 36.26 -26.48 23.68
C PHE A 742 34.79 -26.57 24.12
N VAL A 743 34.21 -27.77 24.03
CA VAL A 743 32.81 -28.02 24.39
C VAL A 743 32.56 -27.66 25.87
N ARG A 744 33.44 -28.08 26.79
CA ARG A 744 33.32 -27.76 28.21
C ARG A 744 33.41 -26.26 28.49
N GLN A 745 34.31 -25.56 27.80
CA GLN A 745 34.47 -24.11 27.96
C GLN A 745 33.23 -23.31 27.52
N TRP A 746 32.56 -23.78 26.47
CA TRP A 746 31.37 -23.15 25.91
C TRP A 746 30.07 -23.86 26.30
N LYS A 747 30.09 -24.71 27.34
CA LYS A 747 28.92 -25.46 27.80
C LYS A 747 27.75 -24.53 28.12
N GLY A 748 26.57 -24.85 27.58
CA GLY A 748 25.35 -24.02 27.71
C GLY A 748 25.35 -22.74 26.87
N ARG A 749 26.42 -22.46 26.11
CA ARG A 749 26.59 -21.30 25.22
C ARG A 749 26.92 -21.69 23.77
N LEU A 750 27.24 -22.96 23.53
CA LEU A 750 27.52 -23.56 22.22
C LEU A 750 26.30 -24.31 21.71
N VAL A 751 25.82 -23.94 20.53
CA VAL A 751 24.67 -24.57 19.87
C VAL A 751 24.96 -24.93 18.44
N ASN A 752 24.38 -26.04 17.98
CA ASN A 752 24.52 -26.55 16.62
C ASN A 752 23.16 -26.70 15.97
N ILE A 753 23.12 -26.46 14.65
CA ILE A 753 22.00 -26.88 13.81
C ILE A 753 22.37 -28.15 13.05
N HIS A 754 21.54 -29.17 13.19
CA HIS A 754 21.71 -30.46 12.56
C HIS A 754 20.55 -30.75 11.60
N PRO A 755 20.78 -31.20 10.35
CA PRO A 755 19.75 -31.37 9.34
C PRO A 755 18.96 -32.68 9.48
N SER A 756 18.62 -33.08 10.71
CA SER A 756 17.67 -34.16 11.00
C SER A 756 16.89 -33.89 12.28
N LEU A 757 15.82 -34.65 12.50
CA LEU A 757 15.05 -34.67 13.77
C LEU A 757 15.74 -35.56 14.81
N LEU A 758 16.76 -35.05 15.50
CA LEU A 758 17.49 -35.80 16.52
C LEU A 758 16.55 -36.36 17.60
N PRO A 759 16.81 -37.58 18.12
CA PRO A 759 18.01 -38.42 17.91
C PRO A 759 18.00 -39.24 16.61
N LYS A 760 17.03 -39.01 15.71
CA LYS A 760 16.93 -39.74 14.43
C LYS A 760 18.03 -39.28 13.47
N HIS A 761 18.74 -40.24 12.88
CA HIS A 761 19.82 -40.03 11.91
C HIS A 761 20.92 -39.04 12.37
N PRO A 762 21.73 -39.37 13.39
CA PRO A 762 22.89 -38.56 13.74
C PRO A 762 24.02 -38.71 12.70
N GLY A 763 24.98 -37.78 12.71
CA GLY A 763 26.15 -37.78 11.84
C GLY A 763 25.87 -37.30 10.41
N LEU A 764 26.59 -37.85 9.42
CA LEU A 764 26.55 -37.34 8.04
C LEU A 764 25.52 -38.07 7.15
N LYS A 765 25.21 -37.47 5.98
CA LYS A 765 24.33 -38.00 4.92
C LYS A 765 22.93 -38.37 5.43
N VAL A 766 22.36 -37.51 6.25
CA VAL A 766 21.14 -37.81 7.02
C VAL A 766 19.87 -37.81 6.16
N GLN A 767 19.86 -37.03 5.08
CA GLN A 767 18.76 -36.98 4.12
C GLN A 767 18.66 -38.29 3.35
N GLN A 768 19.79 -38.80 2.82
CA GLN A 768 19.83 -40.12 2.20
C GLN A 768 19.41 -41.22 3.17
N LYS A 769 19.90 -41.20 4.43
CA LYS A 769 19.47 -42.16 5.45
C LYS A 769 17.96 -42.11 5.71
N ALA A 770 17.36 -40.94 5.73
CA ALA A 770 15.91 -40.78 5.92
C ALA A 770 15.10 -41.35 4.75
N LEU A 771 15.57 -41.11 3.51
CA LEU A 771 14.96 -41.68 2.30
C LEU A 771 15.09 -43.20 2.27
N ASP A 772 16.29 -43.74 2.54
CA ASP A 772 16.58 -45.17 2.58
C ASP A 772 15.76 -45.90 3.66
N ALA A 773 15.52 -45.23 4.80
CA ALA A 773 14.69 -45.75 5.88
C ALA A 773 13.18 -45.72 5.60
N GLY A 774 12.75 -45.07 4.50
CA GLY A 774 11.33 -44.91 4.18
C GLY A 774 10.60 -43.98 5.17
N ASP A 775 11.29 -43.00 5.71
CA ASP A 775 10.71 -42.06 6.66
C ASP A 775 9.62 -41.20 6.00
N LYS A 776 8.59 -40.84 6.78
CA LYS A 776 7.52 -39.93 6.34
C LYS A 776 7.81 -38.46 6.62
N GLU A 777 8.75 -38.21 7.54
CA GLU A 777 9.16 -36.87 7.95
C GLU A 777 10.67 -36.84 8.23
N SER A 778 11.25 -35.67 7.97
CA SER A 778 12.60 -35.29 8.37
C SER A 778 12.55 -33.85 8.87
N GLY A 779 13.67 -33.15 8.96
CA GLY A 779 13.68 -31.78 9.47
C GLY A 779 15.05 -31.34 9.92
N CYS A 780 15.07 -30.39 10.84
CA CYS A 780 16.29 -29.95 11.49
C CYS A 780 16.10 -29.82 13.01
N THR A 781 17.20 -29.92 13.72
CA THR A 781 17.28 -29.78 15.17
C THR A 781 18.34 -28.76 15.54
N VAL A 782 17.97 -27.78 16.35
CA VAL A 782 18.91 -26.91 17.04
C VAL A 782 19.04 -27.40 18.47
N HIS A 783 20.26 -27.71 18.89
CA HIS A 783 20.55 -28.28 20.20
C HIS A 783 21.81 -27.69 20.82
N PHE A 784 21.93 -27.78 22.15
CA PHE A 784 23.19 -27.54 22.83
C PHE A 784 24.21 -28.59 22.42
N VAL A 785 25.46 -28.18 22.25
CA VAL A 785 26.56 -29.13 22.00
C VAL A 785 27.09 -29.66 23.33
N ASP A 786 27.22 -30.98 23.43
CA ASP A 786 27.87 -31.70 24.53
C ASP A 786 29.04 -32.53 24.00
N GLU A 787 29.70 -33.31 24.88
CA GLU A 787 30.87 -34.10 24.48
C GLU A 787 30.56 -35.24 23.49
N GLY A 788 29.28 -35.58 23.31
CA GLY A 788 28.84 -36.54 22.31
C GLY A 788 28.53 -35.89 20.96
N VAL A 789 28.38 -36.72 19.93
CA VAL A 789 28.03 -36.25 18.57
C VAL A 789 26.52 -36.24 18.44
N ASP A 790 25.94 -35.04 18.30
CA ASP A 790 24.51 -34.80 18.10
C ASP A 790 23.61 -35.32 19.27
N THR A 791 24.14 -35.34 20.50
CA THR A 791 23.43 -35.88 21.69
C THR A 791 22.91 -34.84 22.67
N GLY A 792 23.34 -33.60 22.55
CA GLY A 792 23.01 -32.58 23.53
C GLY A 792 21.54 -32.13 23.52
N GLY A 793 21.17 -31.37 24.55
CA GLY A 793 19.79 -30.99 24.81
C GLY A 793 19.15 -30.17 23.68
N ILE A 794 17.97 -30.61 23.22
CA ILE A 794 17.22 -30.00 22.11
C ILE A 794 16.59 -28.66 22.54
N ILE A 795 16.72 -27.63 21.68
CA ILE A 795 16.16 -26.28 21.89
C ILE A 795 14.96 -26.06 20.97
N VAL A 796 15.12 -26.33 19.67
CA VAL A 796 14.05 -26.21 18.65
C VAL A 796 14.19 -27.36 17.66
N GLN A 797 13.05 -27.91 17.24
CA GLN A 797 12.96 -28.77 16.07
C GLN A 797 11.95 -28.20 15.08
N ALA A 798 12.23 -28.40 13.79
CA ALA A 798 11.33 -28.06 12.71
C ALA A 798 11.22 -29.27 11.77
N SER A 799 10.03 -29.85 11.68
CA SER A 799 9.73 -31.02 10.85
C SER A 799 9.26 -30.62 9.46
N VAL A 800 9.68 -31.35 8.44
CA VAL A 800 9.22 -31.24 7.06
C VAL A 800 8.78 -32.61 6.55
N PRO A 801 7.71 -32.69 5.74
CA PRO A 801 7.28 -33.95 5.16
C PRO A 801 8.30 -34.46 4.13
N ILE A 802 8.41 -35.78 4.00
CA ILE A 802 9.05 -36.44 2.85
C ILE A 802 7.95 -36.80 1.86
N LEU A 803 8.04 -36.27 0.64
CA LEU A 803 7.04 -36.44 -0.42
C LEU A 803 7.33 -37.69 -1.27
N PRO A 804 6.31 -38.28 -1.94
CA PRO A 804 6.44 -39.56 -2.65
C PRO A 804 7.48 -39.67 -3.78
N ASN A 805 8.16 -38.59 -4.16
CA ASN A 805 9.20 -38.57 -5.19
C ASN A 805 10.38 -37.67 -4.80
N ASP A 806 10.60 -37.46 -3.50
CA ASP A 806 11.71 -36.63 -3.05
C ASP A 806 13.07 -37.26 -3.41
N THR A 807 13.97 -36.42 -3.90
CA THR A 807 15.39 -36.71 -4.00
C THR A 807 16.11 -36.19 -2.75
N GLU A 808 17.38 -36.57 -2.57
CA GLU A 808 18.22 -35.99 -1.52
C GLU A 808 18.26 -34.45 -1.63
N GLU A 809 18.32 -33.93 -2.86
CA GLU A 809 18.33 -32.50 -3.14
C GLU A 809 17.00 -31.81 -2.79
N SER A 810 15.85 -32.35 -3.22
CA SER A 810 14.55 -31.72 -2.94
C SER A 810 14.24 -31.70 -1.44
N LEU A 811 14.59 -32.79 -0.73
CA LEU A 811 14.47 -32.87 0.72
C LEU A 811 15.43 -31.89 1.42
N THR A 812 16.69 -31.81 0.97
CA THR A 812 17.68 -30.86 1.51
C THR A 812 17.21 -29.42 1.37
N ASN A 813 16.69 -29.04 0.21
CA ASN A 813 16.15 -27.69 -0.02
C ASN A 813 14.97 -27.39 0.91
N ARG A 814 14.08 -28.36 1.16
CA ARG A 814 12.97 -28.20 2.11
C ARG A 814 13.46 -28.07 3.56
N ILE A 815 14.46 -28.88 3.96
CA ILE A 815 15.08 -28.79 5.28
C ILE A 815 15.77 -27.44 5.48
N HIS A 816 16.47 -26.90 4.48
CA HIS A 816 17.09 -25.58 4.57
C HIS A 816 16.09 -24.46 4.90
N VAL A 817 14.88 -24.49 4.32
CA VAL A 817 13.82 -23.54 4.67
C VAL A 817 13.44 -23.67 6.15
N ALA A 818 13.34 -24.90 6.67
CA ALA A 818 13.07 -25.15 8.08
C ALA A 818 14.24 -24.72 8.99
N GLU A 819 15.50 -24.86 8.55
CA GLU A 819 16.69 -24.39 9.27
C GLU A 819 16.70 -22.87 9.41
N HIS A 820 16.36 -22.15 8.34
CA HIS A 820 16.29 -20.67 8.33
C HIS A 820 15.20 -20.14 9.28
N PHE A 821 14.23 -20.97 9.66
CA PHE A 821 13.28 -20.67 10.72
C PHE A 821 13.76 -21.11 12.11
N ALA A 822 14.24 -22.35 12.23
CA ALA A 822 14.57 -22.97 13.50
C ALA A 822 15.78 -22.32 14.18
N PHE A 823 16.83 -21.99 13.43
CA PHE A 823 18.05 -21.45 14.01
C PHE A 823 17.83 -20.05 14.61
N PRO A 824 17.24 -19.08 13.88
CA PRO A 824 16.94 -17.79 14.47
C PRO A 824 15.98 -17.87 15.66
N LYS A 825 14.98 -18.76 15.60
CA LYS A 825 14.07 -18.99 16.72
C LYS A 825 14.81 -19.50 17.96
N ALA A 826 15.75 -20.43 17.80
CA ALA A 826 16.57 -20.93 18.89
C ALA A 826 17.50 -19.84 19.45
N LEU A 827 18.15 -19.07 18.58
CA LEU A 827 18.99 -17.94 19.00
C LEU A 827 18.18 -16.92 19.79
N ARG A 828 16.96 -16.58 19.35
CA ARG A 828 16.05 -15.71 20.11
C ARG A 828 15.79 -16.25 21.51
N LEU A 829 15.43 -17.54 21.61
CA LEU A 829 15.11 -18.16 22.91
C LEU A 829 16.31 -18.11 23.85
N LEU A 830 17.53 -18.33 23.37
CA LEU A 830 18.76 -18.21 24.16
C LEU A 830 19.06 -16.77 24.55
N ALA A 831 19.01 -15.85 23.58
CA ALA A 831 19.39 -14.46 23.77
C ALA A 831 18.45 -13.72 24.74
N THR A 832 17.16 -14.10 24.73
CA THR A 832 16.14 -13.61 25.65
C THR A 832 16.09 -14.37 26.97
N GLU A 833 16.96 -15.36 27.15
CA GLU A 833 17.03 -16.27 28.32
C GLU A 833 15.72 -17.04 28.54
N SER A 834 14.95 -17.25 27.47
CA SER A 834 13.79 -18.15 27.43
C SER A 834 14.17 -19.61 27.62
N VAL A 835 15.39 -19.95 27.18
CA VAL A 835 15.95 -21.29 27.25
C VAL A 835 17.35 -21.19 27.83
N LYS A 836 17.67 -22.11 28.74
CA LYS A 836 19.02 -22.29 29.27
C LYS A 836 19.30 -23.75 29.58
N LEU A 837 20.58 -24.09 29.65
CA LEU A 837 21.04 -25.36 30.17
C LEU A 837 21.22 -25.26 31.69
N SER A 838 20.68 -26.20 32.45
CA SER A 838 20.85 -26.30 33.89
C SER A 838 22.24 -26.86 34.26
N ALA A 839 22.59 -26.78 35.54
CA ALA A 839 23.84 -27.34 36.05
C ALA A 839 23.93 -28.87 35.84
N ASP A 840 22.80 -29.59 35.90
CA ASP A 840 22.68 -31.02 35.63
C ASP A 840 22.53 -31.36 34.13
N GLY A 841 22.67 -30.38 33.23
CA GLY A 841 22.67 -30.60 31.78
C GLY A 841 21.29 -30.74 31.14
N LYS A 842 20.22 -30.34 31.84
CA LYS A 842 18.85 -30.34 31.30
C LYS A 842 18.48 -29.00 30.67
N VAL A 843 17.69 -29.04 29.61
CA VAL A 843 17.14 -27.83 28.99
C VAL A 843 15.94 -27.34 29.79
N ILE A 844 15.97 -26.07 30.20
CA ILE A 844 14.88 -25.43 30.95
C ILE A 844 14.28 -24.31 30.08
N PHE A 845 12.96 -24.34 29.92
CA PHE A 845 12.16 -23.29 29.27
C PHE A 845 11.47 -22.43 30.34
N SER A 846 11.47 -21.10 30.17
CA SER A 846 10.86 -20.13 31.09
C SER A 846 9.49 -19.64 30.65
#